data_AF-A0A6N2CIP6-F1
#
_entry.id   AF-A0A6N2CIP6-F1
#
_cell.length_a   1.000
_cell.length_b   1.000
_cell.length_c   1.000
_cell.angle_alpha   90.00
_cell.angle_beta   90.00
_cell.angle_gamma   90.00
#
_symmetry.space_group_name_H-M   'P 1'
#
loop_
_entity.id
_entity.type
_entity.pdbx_description
1 polymer ?
#
loop_
_entity_poly.entity_id
_entity_poly.type
_entity_poly.pdbx_seq_one_letter_code
_entity_poly.pdbx_strand_id
1 'polypeptide(L)'
;MLLSCGWQLSAGETTGARISFVTESENSVTLQAVLDPTLDLATRMQRERPLVDSPVPLGPRFVAGQGAWESNQTFVRVFNENGIVETQFLAYPDSISGGVHVAAGKDAQGDAFIVTAPISDRTQRQLRVFDQAGGIRATLNPPEALRPPYVIAVGRGGESAPDAVIALTSAHQQQGRPSALALYNSEGEWLESIRFDAPTTGIVQLESDRTVDVARFDLVYPGTGEWLVFNPSSGQHQFTKIESTVGLTGVYRSAFAENPYVAAVADSPISELLQLDSEYAAVSRQNIGRLENEFWITGEAFGFDASDDGEYIKFVKYGHVRADASSPAYRNYGIFASDSPEDWERGLRNARSGLGRLSRSLADTPRTLWEPCFTHRQFNDRFDAWKTPTDEATGLPKYLALSRLNNISYYGEFGATDSFVGSTYAYGLPALERLYILPLRAFLFALSEAFRADPERVISVEPNHEHEISIREDRTVGDYNPAMIRGFRDYLVNLYGGDFQALLKARNGPPEAQFDAPRDDGRGSWDAYSTGNRFFQDWVAYNRTIVNRRLADTFTQALLAGFPAELIKSHQIPDAYAIGQLDLFSERMPRITPIDYALAAGVGFGFTRYSVWFRRQNNAFKAAYTSGFDSIVMGEYQALTGNQRDANEQLIYVWENGVSAIHAMKWPASHDKGFNATMTGAIQHLLDHYDRPRSTVTGGVGQVKAFIDGERRFNIAAIGTGAGKRGLLKSLWADGTWEGSVYAVPFRTALKIESLAARTVRRPDGASAVEVGPLRKIDGGEQMILVIRGRSVAEDQVLRFNVRHAAGGFLPGYDAAVPTRLEIREYRFVLRTQLPADELILSVTLPDGFRVDSTEARRETEAIARPHLDQHTGQPHEGGVTFDWFPSKPLSAETLKNDEQ
;
A
#
# COMPACT_ATOMS: atom_id res chain seq x y z
N MET A 1 -5.60 27.58 -8.02
CA MET A 1 -5.98 26.16 -7.84
C MET A 1 -5.33 25.54 -6.61
N LEU A 2 -4.00 25.54 -6.43
CA LEU A 2 -3.36 24.97 -5.21
C LEU A 2 -3.77 25.63 -3.86
N LEU A 3 -4.26 26.88 -3.87
CA LEU A 3 -4.69 27.62 -2.68
C LEU A 3 -6.21 27.63 -2.45
N SER A 4 -7.01 27.19 -3.42
CA SER A 4 -8.48 27.35 -3.40
C SER A 4 -9.25 26.15 -2.83
N CYS A 5 -8.60 25.00 -2.65
CA CYS A 5 -9.22 23.83 -2.04
C CYS A 5 -8.91 23.77 -0.53
N GLY A 6 -9.94 23.50 0.27
CA GLY A 6 -9.99 23.73 1.73
C GLY A 6 -8.77 23.26 2.53
N TRP A 7 -7.99 24.24 3.01
CA TRP A 7 -6.85 24.04 3.91
C TRP A 7 -7.24 24.00 5.40
N GLN A 8 -8.53 23.76 5.71
CA GLN A 8 -9.01 23.58 7.08
C GLN A 8 -8.55 22.26 7.74
N LEU A 9 -7.76 21.44 7.05
CA LEU A 9 -7.16 20.23 7.62
C LEU A 9 -5.78 20.54 8.22
N SER A 10 -5.74 21.39 9.24
CA SER A 10 -4.64 21.40 10.21
C SER A 10 -5.13 21.89 11.56
N ALA A 11 -4.88 21.08 12.60
CA ALA A 11 -5.06 21.38 14.01
C ALA A 11 -6.51 21.40 14.56
N GLY A 12 -7.15 20.22 14.64
CA GLY A 12 -8.24 20.02 15.61
C GLY A 12 -9.32 19.00 15.25
N GLU A 13 -9.67 18.85 13.97
CA GLU A 13 -10.95 18.20 13.59
C GLU A 13 -10.84 16.82 12.90
N THR A 14 -9.64 16.26 12.68
CA THR A 14 -9.51 14.88 12.19
C THR A 14 -9.70 13.80 13.26
N THR A 15 -9.97 14.20 14.51
CA THR A 15 -10.23 13.32 15.65
C THR A 15 -11.65 12.73 15.69
N GLY A 16 -12.59 13.20 14.86
CA GLY A 16 -14.02 12.91 15.06
C GLY A 16 -14.51 11.54 14.61
N ALA A 17 -14.15 11.10 13.39
CA ALA A 17 -14.72 9.89 12.80
C ALA A 17 -13.65 8.82 12.58
N ARG A 18 -13.84 7.65 13.18
CA ARG A 18 -13.02 6.44 12.94
C ARG A 18 -13.74 5.39 12.12
N ILE A 19 -14.99 5.66 11.79
CA ILE A 19 -15.69 5.00 10.70
C ILE A 19 -15.08 5.53 9.39
N SER A 20 -14.57 4.61 8.58
CA SER A 20 -14.08 4.91 7.23
C SER A 20 -15.26 4.98 6.27
N PHE A 21 -16.12 3.94 6.26
CA PHE A 21 -17.35 3.93 5.48
C PHE A 21 -18.38 2.95 6.04
N VAL A 22 -19.62 3.12 5.60
CA VAL A 22 -20.72 2.16 5.74
C VAL A 22 -21.35 1.99 4.36
N THR A 23 -21.47 0.75 3.90
CA THR A 23 -22.08 0.39 2.60
C THR A 23 -23.20 -0.60 2.83
N GLU A 24 -24.36 -0.36 2.22
CA GLU A 24 -25.52 -1.24 2.26
C GLU A 24 -25.80 -1.74 0.83
N SER A 25 -25.88 -3.06 0.66
CA SER A 25 -26.44 -3.71 -0.53
C SER A 25 -27.85 -4.22 -0.25
N GLU A 26 -28.41 -5.14 -1.03
CA GLU A 26 -29.67 -5.81 -0.68
C GLU A 26 -29.46 -6.89 0.40
N ASN A 27 -28.36 -7.64 0.30
CA ASN A 27 -28.13 -8.84 1.12
C ASN A 27 -27.14 -8.63 2.28
N SER A 28 -26.36 -7.55 2.24
CA SER A 28 -25.34 -7.29 3.27
C SER A 28 -25.15 -5.81 3.61
N VAL A 29 -24.74 -5.53 4.83
CA VAL A 29 -24.25 -4.22 5.25
C VAL A 29 -22.83 -4.37 5.76
N THR A 30 -21.91 -3.59 5.21
CA THR A 30 -20.52 -3.56 5.64
C THR A 30 -20.17 -2.22 6.27
N LEU A 31 -19.61 -2.27 7.48
CA LEU A 31 -19.02 -1.12 8.15
C LEU A 31 -17.52 -1.37 8.32
N GLN A 32 -16.71 -0.43 7.84
CA GLN A 32 -15.27 -0.42 8.08
C GLN A 32 -14.89 0.72 9.01
N ALA A 33 -14.14 0.38 10.05
CA ALA A 33 -13.54 1.31 10.98
C ALA A 33 -12.02 1.11 11.05
N VAL A 34 -11.30 2.13 11.49
CA VAL A 34 -9.84 2.13 11.61
C VAL A 34 -9.41 2.55 13.01
N LEU A 35 -8.27 2.04 13.47
CA LEU A 35 -7.72 2.44 14.77
C LEU A 35 -7.21 3.88 14.74
N ASP A 36 -6.45 4.24 13.70
CA ASP A 36 -5.96 5.59 13.48
C ASP A 36 -6.18 6.02 12.01
N PRO A 37 -7.15 6.91 11.74
CA PRO A 37 -7.45 7.33 10.37
C PRO A 37 -6.34 8.16 9.71
N THR A 38 -5.35 8.62 10.46
CA THR A 38 -4.21 9.38 9.90
C THR A 38 -3.08 8.49 9.41
N LEU A 39 -3.03 7.24 9.88
CA LEU A 39 -2.04 6.23 9.49
C LEU A 39 -2.58 5.25 8.46
N ASP A 40 -3.90 5.05 8.40
CA ASP A 40 -4.54 4.26 7.36
C ASP A 40 -4.58 5.06 6.05
N LEU A 41 -3.62 4.82 5.15
CA LEU A 41 -3.49 5.59 3.92
C LEU A 41 -4.76 5.53 3.06
N ALA A 42 -5.51 4.43 3.05
CA ALA A 42 -6.76 4.34 2.30
C ALA A 42 -7.82 5.31 2.85
N THR A 43 -8.10 5.24 4.15
CA THR A 43 -9.05 6.14 4.83
C THR A 43 -8.63 7.60 4.70
N ARG A 44 -7.32 7.86 4.80
CA ARG A 44 -6.78 9.21 4.65
C ARG A 44 -6.96 9.74 3.23
N MET A 45 -6.61 8.94 2.23
CA MET A 45 -6.80 9.30 0.82
C MET A 45 -8.27 9.53 0.48
N GLN A 46 -9.18 8.70 1.00
CA GLN A 46 -10.62 8.90 0.83
C GLN A 46 -11.10 10.28 1.32
N ARG A 47 -10.48 10.82 2.37
CA ARG A 47 -10.83 12.12 2.96
C ARG A 47 -10.12 13.29 2.26
N GLU A 48 -8.85 13.14 1.94
CA GLU A 48 -8.02 14.23 1.40
C GLU A 48 -8.14 14.37 -0.12
N ARG A 49 -8.34 13.28 -0.87
CA ARG A 49 -8.40 13.31 -2.34
C ARG A 49 -9.48 14.25 -2.90
N PRO A 50 -10.73 14.28 -2.38
CA PRO A 50 -11.74 15.21 -2.88
C PRO A 50 -11.38 16.69 -2.68
N LEU A 51 -10.40 16.98 -1.82
CA LEU A 51 -9.92 18.34 -1.50
C LEU A 51 -8.63 18.68 -2.25
N VAL A 52 -8.02 17.73 -2.97
CA VAL A 52 -6.72 17.92 -3.61
C VAL A 52 -6.71 17.21 -4.97
N ASP A 53 -6.87 18.01 -6.01
CA ASP A 53 -6.76 17.56 -7.39
C ASP A 53 -5.37 16.97 -7.65
N SER A 54 -5.32 15.80 -8.28
CA SER A 54 -4.06 15.28 -8.78
C SER A 54 -3.62 16.10 -9.99
N PRO A 55 -2.34 16.49 -10.09
CA PRO A 55 -1.83 17.18 -11.28
C PRO A 55 -1.78 16.27 -12.52
N VAL A 56 -1.99 14.97 -12.34
CA VAL A 56 -1.91 13.97 -13.40
C VAL A 56 -3.08 12.99 -13.35
N PRO A 57 -3.48 12.40 -14.49
CA PRO A 57 -4.47 11.34 -14.49
C PRO A 57 -4.04 10.14 -13.65
N LEU A 58 -4.94 9.62 -12.82
CA LEU A 58 -4.69 8.45 -11.96
C LEU A 58 -4.94 7.12 -12.71
N GLY A 59 -4.53 6.00 -12.11
CA GLY A 59 -4.88 4.67 -12.63
C GLY A 59 -6.35 4.33 -12.33
N PRO A 60 -6.89 3.24 -12.89
CA PRO A 60 -8.21 2.77 -12.51
C PRO A 60 -8.21 2.18 -11.09
N ARG A 61 -9.38 2.18 -10.44
CA ARG A 61 -9.63 1.27 -9.31
C ARG A 61 -9.61 -0.16 -9.81
N PHE A 62 -9.08 -1.09 -9.02
CA PHE A 62 -8.98 -2.49 -9.41
C PHE A 62 -9.19 -3.44 -8.24
N VAL A 63 -9.45 -4.70 -8.57
CA VAL A 63 -9.57 -5.80 -7.63
C VAL A 63 -8.49 -6.84 -7.93
N ALA A 64 -7.91 -7.43 -6.91
CA ALA A 64 -6.96 -8.53 -7.06
C ALA A 64 -7.29 -9.69 -6.12
N GLY A 65 -7.09 -10.91 -6.61
CA GLY A 65 -7.14 -12.15 -5.85
C GLY A 65 -5.75 -12.76 -5.69
N GLN A 66 -5.53 -13.52 -4.60
CA GLN A 66 -4.32 -14.31 -4.46
C GLN A 66 -4.17 -15.28 -5.63
N GLY A 67 -3.00 -15.31 -6.27
CA GLY A 67 -2.70 -16.19 -7.39
C GLY A 67 -2.66 -17.68 -7.00
N ALA A 68 -2.42 -18.52 -8.00
CA ALA A 68 -2.43 -19.98 -7.85
C ALA A 68 -1.23 -20.47 -7.04
N TRP A 69 -1.45 -20.86 -5.78
CA TRP A 69 -0.45 -21.49 -4.94
C TRP A 69 -1.13 -22.33 -3.85
N GLU A 70 -0.56 -23.48 -3.51
CA GLU A 70 -1.21 -24.46 -2.62
C GLU A 70 -1.61 -23.89 -1.25
N SER A 71 -0.78 -23.01 -0.68
CA SER A 71 -1.03 -22.40 0.63
C SER A 71 -1.83 -21.09 0.56
N ASN A 72 -2.13 -20.59 -0.64
CA ASN A 72 -2.91 -19.37 -0.77
C ASN A 72 -4.36 -19.64 -0.41
N GLN A 73 -4.95 -18.70 0.33
CA GLN A 73 -6.37 -18.70 0.64
C GLN A 73 -7.13 -17.99 -0.48
N THR A 74 -8.41 -17.70 -0.25
CA THR A 74 -9.27 -16.99 -1.21
C THR A 74 -9.37 -15.50 -0.91
N PHE A 75 -8.26 -14.88 -0.51
CA PHE A 75 -8.23 -13.44 -0.20
C PHE A 75 -8.39 -12.58 -1.46
N VAL A 76 -9.22 -11.56 -1.32
CA VAL A 76 -9.49 -10.53 -2.32
C VAL A 76 -9.20 -9.16 -1.72
N ARG A 77 -8.56 -8.30 -2.50
CA ARG A 77 -8.28 -6.90 -2.16
C ARG A 77 -8.84 -5.97 -3.22
N VAL A 78 -9.44 -4.87 -2.79
CA VAL A 78 -9.91 -3.76 -3.64
C VAL A 78 -8.99 -2.57 -3.43
N PHE A 79 -8.53 -1.99 -4.52
CA PHE A 79 -7.54 -0.93 -4.55
C PHE A 79 -8.12 0.35 -5.16
N ASN A 80 -7.72 1.48 -4.58
CA ASN A 80 -8.01 2.79 -5.16
C ASN A 80 -7.11 3.09 -6.38
N GLU A 81 -7.30 4.26 -6.98
CA GLU A 81 -6.62 4.74 -8.19
C GLU A 81 -5.11 4.95 -8.00
N ASN A 82 -4.63 4.95 -6.76
CA ASN A 82 -3.20 5.04 -6.41
C ASN A 82 -2.56 3.67 -6.12
N GLY A 83 -3.35 2.58 -6.11
CA GLY A 83 -2.88 1.24 -5.75
C GLY A 83 -2.78 0.98 -4.25
N ILE A 84 -3.57 1.69 -3.42
CA ILE A 84 -3.67 1.46 -1.97
C ILE A 84 -4.92 0.61 -1.66
N VAL A 85 -4.79 -0.36 -0.74
CA VAL A 85 -5.86 -1.29 -0.35
C VAL A 85 -6.96 -0.58 0.47
N GLU A 86 -8.15 -0.48 -0.09
CA GLU A 86 -9.34 0.06 0.58
C GLU A 86 -10.10 -1.00 1.37
N THR A 87 -10.24 -2.19 0.77
CA THR A 87 -11.01 -3.31 1.31
C THR A 87 -10.25 -4.61 1.14
N GLN A 88 -10.27 -5.46 2.16
CA GLN A 88 -9.81 -6.85 2.12
C GLN A 88 -10.89 -7.77 2.70
N PHE A 89 -11.13 -8.90 2.04
CA PHE A 89 -12.01 -9.95 2.54
C PHE A 89 -11.59 -11.32 2.04
N LEU A 90 -12.02 -12.34 2.79
CA LEU A 90 -11.87 -13.74 2.42
C LEU A 90 -13.14 -14.18 1.67
N ALA A 91 -13.02 -14.58 0.40
CA ALA A 91 -14.17 -14.85 -0.44
C ALA A 91 -14.90 -16.16 -0.08
N TYR A 92 -14.18 -17.17 0.40
CA TYR A 92 -14.71 -18.48 0.78
C TYR A 92 -14.24 -18.88 2.19
N PRO A 93 -14.83 -19.90 2.83
CA PRO A 93 -14.30 -20.40 4.11
C PRO A 93 -12.81 -20.72 4.02
N ASP A 94 -12.09 -20.60 5.14
CA ASP A 94 -10.64 -20.81 5.27
C ASP A 94 -10.17 -22.25 4.96
N SER A 95 -11.11 -23.18 4.81
CA SER A 95 -10.88 -24.53 4.28
C SER A 95 -10.67 -24.58 2.77
N ILE A 96 -11.03 -23.53 2.03
CA ILE A 96 -10.87 -23.43 0.58
C ILE A 96 -9.57 -22.70 0.26
N SER A 97 -8.64 -23.41 -0.39
CA SER A 97 -7.28 -22.94 -0.69
C SER A 97 -6.93 -23.08 -2.18
N GLY A 98 -5.73 -22.64 -2.54
CA GLY A 98 -5.24 -22.67 -3.92
C GLY A 98 -5.37 -21.36 -4.69
N GLY A 99 -5.69 -20.26 -4.02
CA GLY A 99 -5.91 -18.94 -4.63
C GLY A 99 -7.34 -18.70 -5.16
N VAL A 100 -7.60 -17.48 -5.61
CA VAL A 100 -8.92 -17.04 -6.09
C VAL A 100 -8.79 -16.19 -7.36
N HIS A 101 -9.62 -16.51 -8.35
CA HIS A 101 -9.81 -15.70 -9.54
C HIS A 101 -10.88 -14.65 -9.28
N VAL A 102 -10.64 -13.42 -9.73
CA VAL A 102 -11.57 -12.29 -9.61
C VAL A 102 -11.89 -11.71 -10.99
N ALA A 103 -13.14 -11.28 -11.17
CA ALA A 103 -13.54 -10.43 -12.28
C ALA A 103 -14.51 -9.35 -11.77
N ALA A 104 -14.49 -8.18 -12.37
CA ALA A 104 -15.25 -7.01 -11.93
C ALA A 104 -16.16 -6.47 -13.04
N GLY A 105 -17.29 -5.91 -12.65
CA GLY A 105 -18.24 -5.28 -13.55
C GLY A 105 -19.06 -4.19 -12.87
N LYS A 106 -19.98 -3.62 -13.62
CA LYS A 106 -21.04 -2.73 -13.14
C LYS A 106 -22.38 -3.28 -13.60
N ASP A 107 -23.36 -3.27 -12.71
CA ASP A 107 -24.74 -3.65 -13.04
C ASP A 107 -25.47 -2.53 -13.82
N ALA A 108 -26.77 -2.76 -14.08
CA ALA A 108 -27.64 -1.83 -14.80
C ALA A 108 -27.77 -0.46 -14.10
N GLN A 109 -27.63 -0.43 -12.77
CA GLN A 109 -27.70 0.79 -11.97
C GLN A 109 -26.34 1.51 -11.89
N GLY A 110 -25.28 0.86 -12.37
CA GLY A 110 -23.92 1.36 -12.36
C GLY A 110 -23.15 1.03 -11.07
N ASP A 111 -23.72 0.20 -10.19
CA ASP A 111 -23.08 -0.26 -8.99
C ASP A 111 -22.07 -1.36 -9.32
N ALA A 112 -20.86 -1.22 -8.78
CA ALA A 112 -19.78 -2.15 -9.05
C ALA A 112 -19.98 -3.47 -8.29
N PHE A 113 -19.60 -4.57 -8.94
CA PHE A 113 -19.59 -5.90 -8.34
C PHE A 113 -18.31 -6.66 -8.66
N ILE A 114 -18.01 -7.65 -7.83
CA ILE A 114 -16.86 -8.56 -7.94
C ILE A 114 -17.39 -9.98 -7.93
N VAL A 115 -17.13 -10.76 -8.97
CA VAL A 115 -17.36 -12.20 -8.97
C VAL A 115 -16.04 -12.93 -8.67
N THR A 116 -16.13 -13.99 -7.86
CA THR A 116 -14.97 -14.79 -7.49
C THR A 116 -15.15 -16.27 -7.79
N ALA A 117 -14.03 -16.96 -8.05
CA ALA A 117 -13.98 -18.41 -8.22
C ALA A 117 -12.67 -18.97 -7.64
N PRO A 118 -12.68 -20.05 -6.84
CA PRO A 118 -11.45 -20.70 -6.40
C PRO A 118 -10.66 -21.24 -7.60
N ILE A 119 -9.34 -21.03 -7.60
CA ILE A 119 -8.49 -21.41 -8.75
C ILE A 119 -8.22 -22.92 -8.76
N SER A 120 -7.87 -23.50 -7.60
CA SER A 120 -7.41 -24.89 -7.54
C SER A 120 -8.38 -25.83 -6.81
N ASP A 121 -9.30 -25.30 -6.00
CA ASP A 121 -10.23 -26.13 -5.23
C ASP A 121 -11.24 -26.85 -6.15
N ARG A 122 -11.43 -28.15 -5.91
CA ARG A 122 -12.29 -29.04 -6.72
C ARG A 122 -13.62 -29.38 -6.04
N THR A 123 -13.89 -28.81 -4.88
CA THR A 123 -15.05 -29.15 -4.04
C THR A 123 -16.10 -28.04 -4.04
N GLN A 124 -15.66 -26.78 -4.10
CA GLN A 124 -16.52 -25.61 -4.07
C GLN A 124 -17.25 -25.44 -5.42
N ARG A 125 -18.54 -25.77 -5.44
CA ARG A 125 -19.38 -25.62 -6.64
C ARG A 125 -20.00 -24.22 -6.79
N GLN A 126 -20.36 -23.56 -5.69
CA GLN A 126 -21.03 -22.26 -5.73
C GLN A 126 -20.02 -21.13 -5.85
N LEU A 127 -20.31 -20.15 -6.72
CA LEU A 127 -19.50 -18.93 -6.85
C LEU A 127 -20.19 -17.77 -6.13
N ARG A 128 -19.43 -16.75 -5.74
CA ARG A 128 -19.95 -15.62 -4.97
C ARG A 128 -19.76 -14.31 -5.73
N VAL A 129 -20.75 -13.44 -5.62
CA VAL A 129 -20.69 -12.05 -6.08
C VAL A 129 -20.69 -11.15 -4.85
N PHE A 130 -19.79 -10.19 -4.84
CA PHE A 130 -19.60 -9.21 -3.77
C PHE A 130 -19.78 -7.79 -4.30
N ASP A 131 -20.12 -6.87 -3.39
CA ASP A 131 -19.90 -5.44 -3.62
C ASP A 131 -18.41 -5.08 -3.41
N GLN A 132 -18.05 -3.81 -3.63
CA GLN A 132 -16.68 -3.33 -3.42
C GLN A 132 -16.22 -3.30 -1.96
N ALA A 133 -17.16 -3.37 -1.00
CA ALA A 133 -16.88 -3.44 0.43
C ALA A 133 -16.69 -4.89 0.92
N GLY A 134 -16.83 -5.89 0.04
CA GLY A 134 -16.73 -7.31 0.37
C GLY A 134 -17.99 -7.87 1.01
N GLY A 135 -19.11 -7.16 0.93
CA GLY A 135 -20.44 -7.66 1.30
C GLY A 135 -20.98 -8.60 0.22
N ILE A 136 -21.54 -9.74 0.62
CA ILE A 136 -22.14 -10.69 -0.32
C ILE A 136 -23.37 -10.03 -0.98
N ARG A 137 -23.39 -10.02 -2.31
CA ARG A 137 -24.52 -9.62 -3.16
C ARG A 137 -25.31 -10.83 -3.63
N ALA A 138 -24.66 -11.85 -4.19
CA ALA A 138 -25.31 -12.99 -4.80
C ALA A 138 -24.48 -14.28 -4.74
N THR A 139 -25.12 -15.41 -5.05
CA THR A 139 -24.48 -16.72 -5.20
C THR A 139 -24.86 -17.33 -6.54
N LEU A 140 -23.86 -17.74 -7.31
CA LEU A 140 -24.06 -18.40 -8.60
C LEU A 140 -24.06 -19.90 -8.37
N ASN A 141 -25.02 -20.57 -9.00
CA ASN A 141 -25.15 -22.02 -8.99
C ASN A 141 -24.84 -22.58 -10.39
N PRO A 142 -23.58 -22.98 -10.67
CA PRO A 142 -23.21 -23.59 -11.95
C PRO A 142 -24.04 -24.83 -12.28
N PRO A 143 -24.40 -25.06 -13.56
CA PRO A 143 -25.11 -26.25 -13.99
C PRO A 143 -24.36 -27.52 -13.59
N GLU A 144 -25.08 -28.62 -13.34
CA GLU A 144 -24.46 -29.89 -12.93
C GLU A 144 -23.42 -30.40 -13.93
N ALA A 145 -23.59 -30.13 -15.23
CA ALA A 145 -22.64 -30.52 -16.26
C ALA A 145 -21.25 -29.87 -16.08
N LEU A 146 -21.18 -28.68 -15.47
CA LEU A 146 -19.91 -28.00 -15.20
C LEU A 146 -19.33 -28.48 -13.85
N ARG A 147 -18.04 -28.80 -13.88
CA ARG A 147 -17.25 -29.26 -12.72
C ARG A 147 -16.24 -28.18 -12.29
N PRO A 148 -16.07 -27.95 -10.98
CA PRO A 148 -15.01 -27.07 -10.46
C PRO A 148 -13.60 -27.68 -10.69
N PRO A 149 -12.54 -26.85 -10.64
CA PRO A 149 -12.56 -25.39 -10.58
C PRO A 149 -13.14 -24.75 -11.84
N TYR A 150 -13.51 -23.48 -11.75
CA TYR A 150 -14.12 -22.71 -12.84
C TYR A 150 -13.24 -21.53 -13.22
N VAL A 151 -13.32 -21.12 -14.48
CA VAL A 151 -12.83 -19.82 -14.94
C VAL A 151 -14.00 -18.88 -15.19
N ILE A 152 -13.79 -17.60 -14.94
CA ILE A 152 -14.80 -16.55 -14.97
C ILE A 152 -14.31 -15.34 -15.78
N ALA A 153 -15.24 -14.63 -16.40
CA ALA A 153 -15.02 -13.31 -16.96
C ALA A 153 -16.31 -12.48 -16.85
N VAL A 154 -16.18 -11.15 -16.88
CA VAL A 154 -17.32 -10.23 -16.88
C VAL A 154 -17.26 -9.37 -18.13
N GLY A 155 -18.29 -9.49 -18.98
CA GLY A 155 -18.37 -8.83 -20.28
C GLY A 155 -19.81 -8.46 -20.61
N ARG A 156 -20.09 -8.20 -21.88
CA ARG A 156 -21.43 -7.84 -22.34
C ARG A 156 -22.23 -9.07 -22.77
N GLY A 157 -23.52 -9.10 -22.45
CA GLY A 157 -24.43 -10.20 -22.79
C GLY A 157 -25.05 -10.15 -24.19
N GLY A 158 -25.08 -8.98 -24.83
CA GLY A 158 -25.70 -8.78 -26.14
C GLY A 158 -27.04 -8.05 -26.08
N GLU A 159 -27.79 -8.03 -27.18
CA GLU A 159 -29.10 -7.34 -27.23
C GLU A 159 -30.14 -7.93 -26.25
N SER A 160 -30.08 -9.23 -25.98
CA SER A 160 -30.98 -9.95 -25.07
C SER A 160 -30.63 -9.78 -23.58
N ALA A 161 -29.41 -9.34 -23.29
CA ALA A 161 -28.89 -9.09 -21.95
C ALA A 161 -28.01 -7.84 -22.02
N PRO A 162 -28.64 -6.64 -22.01
CA PRO A 162 -27.95 -5.38 -22.28
C PRO A 162 -26.98 -4.98 -21.18
N ASP A 163 -26.98 -5.66 -20.03
CA ASP A 163 -26.13 -5.36 -18.88
C ASP A 163 -24.84 -6.20 -18.88
N ALA A 164 -23.94 -5.92 -17.93
CA ALA A 164 -22.78 -6.75 -17.71
C ALA A 164 -23.21 -8.18 -17.31
N VAL A 165 -22.74 -9.18 -18.04
CA VAL A 165 -22.97 -10.60 -17.74
C VAL A 165 -21.70 -11.24 -17.21
N ILE A 166 -21.91 -12.16 -16.28
CA ILE A 166 -20.89 -13.06 -15.74
C ILE A 166 -20.88 -14.32 -16.61
N ALA A 167 -19.75 -14.60 -17.26
CA ALA A 167 -19.53 -15.83 -18.00
C ALA A 167 -18.66 -16.79 -17.18
N LEU A 168 -19.02 -18.09 -17.16
CA LEU A 168 -18.21 -19.11 -16.51
C LEU A 168 -18.22 -20.45 -17.26
N THR A 169 -17.11 -21.19 -17.16
CA THR A 169 -16.99 -22.58 -17.61
C THR A 169 -16.03 -23.37 -16.72
N SER A 170 -15.98 -24.70 -16.89
CA SER A 170 -14.99 -25.54 -16.21
C SER A 170 -13.57 -25.17 -16.62
N ALA A 171 -12.67 -25.01 -15.64
CA ALA A 171 -11.28 -24.70 -15.92
C ALA A 171 -10.55 -25.88 -16.58
N HIS A 172 -10.93 -27.12 -16.25
CA HIS A 172 -10.40 -28.31 -16.91
C HIS A 172 -11.30 -28.75 -18.06
N GLN A 173 -10.80 -28.65 -19.28
CA GLN A 173 -11.49 -29.09 -20.49
C GLN A 173 -10.85 -30.36 -21.04
N GLN A 174 -11.65 -31.19 -21.72
CA GLN A 174 -11.20 -32.45 -22.32
C GLN A 174 -11.62 -32.51 -23.78
N GLN A 175 -10.66 -32.80 -24.66
CA GLN A 175 -10.86 -32.80 -26.11
C GLN A 175 -12.06 -33.66 -26.52
N GLY A 176 -12.93 -33.09 -27.36
CA GLY A 176 -14.11 -33.77 -27.92
C GLY A 176 -15.21 -34.09 -26.90
N ARG A 177 -15.10 -33.64 -25.65
CA ARG A 177 -16.20 -33.72 -24.68
C ARG A 177 -17.05 -32.46 -24.76
N PRO A 178 -18.39 -32.59 -24.79
CA PRO A 178 -19.30 -31.45 -24.71
C PRO A 178 -19.08 -30.66 -23.42
N SER A 179 -19.08 -29.35 -23.56
CA SER A 179 -18.92 -28.35 -22.50
C SER A 179 -19.90 -27.19 -22.74
N ALA A 180 -19.91 -26.22 -21.84
CA ALA A 180 -20.74 -25.03 -21.99
C ALA A 180 -20.11 -23.79 -21.37
N LEU A 181 -20.37 -22.64 -21.98
CA LEU A 181 -20.19 -21.32 -21.40
C LEU A 181 -21.53 -20.89 -20.81
N ALA A 182 -21.64 -20.83 -19.49
CA ALA A 182 -22.86 -20.41 -18.80
C ALA A 182 -22.82 -18.90 -18.51
N LEU A 183 -23.93 -18.22 -18.77
CA LEU A 183 -24.07 -16.78 -18.58
C LEU A 183 -25.05 -16.47 -17.43
N TYR A 184 -24.70 -15.50 -16.60
CA TYR A 184 -25.47 -15.02 -15.45
C TYR A 184 -25.54 -13.49 -15.43
N ASN A 185 -26.55 -12.90 -14.80
CA ASN A 185 -26.54 -11.47 -14.45
C ASN A 185 -25.77 -11.23 -13.13
N SER A 186 -25.66 -9.96 -12.73
CA SER A 186 -24.98 -9.53 -11.49
C SER A 186 -25.65 -10.04 -10.21
N GLU A 187 -26.93 -10.40 -10.29
CA GLU A 187 -27.75 -10.93 -9.19
C GLU A 187 -27.62 -12.47 -9.07
N GLY A 188 -26.83 -13.09 -9.95
CA GLY A 188 -26.57 -14.52 -9.93
C GLY A 188 -27.67 -15.38 -10.55
N GLU A 189 -28.61 -14.76 -11.27
CA GLU A 189 -29.64 -15.44 -12.04
C GLU A 189 -29.04 -15.99 -13.34
N TRP A 190 -29.38 -17.23 -13.66
CA TRP A 190 -28.93 -17.88 -14.89
C TRP A 190 -29.70 -17.31 -16.09
N LEU A 191 -28.97 -16.96 -17.15
CA LEU A 191 -29.52 -16.39 -18.38
C LEU A 191 -29.60 -17.45 -19.48
N GLU A 192 -28.45 -17.98 -19.89
CA GLU A 192 -28.36 -18.97 -20.97
C GLU A 192 -27.05 -19.76 -20.93
N SER A 193 -26.84 -20.66 -21.91
CA SER A 193 -25.58 -21.40 -22.05
C SER A 193 -25.26 -21.72 -23.50
N ILE A 194 -24.03 -21.40 -23.90
CA ILE A 194 -23.51 -21.72 -25.24
C ILE A 194 -22.76 -23.04 -25.16
N ARG A 195 -23.25 -24.07 -25.86
CA ARG A 195 -22.61 -25.39 -25.90
C ARG A 195 -21.48 -25.41 -26.93
N PHE A 196 -20.42 -26.14 -26.61
CA PHE A 196 -19.28 -26.34 -27.51
C PHE A 196 -18.57 -27.66 -27.20
N ASP A 197 -17.79 -28.17 -28.15
CA ASP A 197 -16.86 -29.27 -27.93
C ASP A 197 -15.46 -28.69 -27.75
N ALA A 198 -14.76 -29.09 -26.68
CA ALA A 198 -13.41 -28.58 -26.44
C ALA A 198 -12.46 -29.05 -27.56
N PRO A 199 -11.74 -28.13 -28.24
CA PRO A 199 -10.82 -28.49 -29.31
C PRO A 199 -9.62 -29.29 -28.82
N THR A 200 -9.22 -29.08 -27.56
CA THR A 200 -8.08 -29.73 -26.93
C THR A 200 -8.29 -29.96 -25.42
N THR A 201 -7.41 -30.74 -24.82
CA THR A 201 -7.41 -31.03 -23.38
C THR A 201 -6.46 -30.07 -22.67
N GLY A 202 -6.90 -29.43 -21.59
CA GLY A 202 -6.05 -28.52 -20.84
C GLY A 202 -6.78 -27.71 -19.78
N ILE A 203 -6.01 -26.88 -19.08
CA ILE A 203 -6.53 -25.82 -18.22
C ILE A 203 -6.75 -24.60 -19.11
N VAL A 204 -7.95 -24.03 -19.10
CA VAL A 204 -8.32 -22.88 -19.92
C VAL A 204 -8.27 -21.58 -19.14
N GLN A 205 -8.23 -20.46 -19.87
CA GLN A 205 -8.48 -19.10 -19.38
C GLN A 205 -9.71 -18.54 -20.09
N LEU A 206 -10.50 -17.72 -19.40
CA LEU A 206 -11.67 -17.06 -19.96
C LEU A 206 -11.49 -15.55 -19.88
N GLU A 207 -11.65 -14.88 -21.01
CA GLU A 207 -11.50 -13.44 -21.15
C GLU A 207 -12.75 -12.84 -21.80
N SER A 208 -13.00 -11.56 -21.54
CA SER A 208 -14.09 -10.79 -22.15
C SER A 208 -13.53 -9.65 -22.98
N ASP A 209 -14.11 -9.38 -24.15
CA ASP A 209 -13.74 -8.21 -24.93
C ASP A 209 -14.45 -6.97 -24.38
N ARG A 210 -13.70 -6.07 -23.75
CA ARG A 210 -14.16 -4.74 -23.31
C ARG A 210 -13.64 -3.62 -24.19
N THR A 211 -12.97 -3.95 -25.28
CA THR A 211 -12.29 -2.97 -26.16
C THR A 211 -13.16 -2.48 -27.30
N VAL A 212 -14.18 -3.27 -27.65
CA VAL A 212 -15.12 -2.98 -28.72
C VAL A 212 -16.55 -3.06 -28.23
N ASP A 213 -17.46 -2.43 -28.98
CA ASP A 213 -18.88 -2.36 -28.65
C ASP A 213 -19.64 -3.65 -29.00
N VAL A 214 -19.05 -4.83 -28.73
CA VAL A 214 -19.61 -6.14 -29.14
C VAL A 214 -19.58 -7.11 -27.96
N ALA A 215 -20.65 -7.88 -27.79
CA ALA A 215 -20.66 -9.00 -26.85
C ALA A 215 -19.73 -10.11 -27.34
N ARG A 216 -18.61 -10.34 -26.63
CA ARG A 216 -17.63 -11.36 -26.99
C ARG A 216 -16.86 -11.89 -25.77
N PHE A 217 -16.67 -13.20 -25.73
CA PHE A 217 -15.81 -13.90 -24.78
C PHE A 217 -14.83 -14.80 -25.51
N ASP A 218 -13.60 -14.90 -25.01
CA ASP A 218 -12.55 -15.74 -25.58
C ASP A 218 -12.14 -16.80 -24.54
N LEU A 219 -12.20 -18.08 -24.91
CA LEU A 219 -11.72 -19.20 -24.09
C LEU A 219 -10.40 -19.70 -24.65
N VAL A 220 -9.31 -19.41 -23.95
CA VAL A 220 -7.94 -19.69 -24.39
C VAL A 220 -7.45 -20.98 -23.77
N TYR A 221 -6.72 -21.78 -24.55
CA TYR A 221 -5.99 -22.97 -24.11
C TYR A 221 -4.49 -22.67 -24.04
N PRO A 222 -3.99 -22.19 -22.88
CA PRO A 222 -2.57 -22.04 -22.61
C PRO A 222 -1.74 -23.26 -23.06
N GLY A 223 -0.58 -22.99 -23.67
CA GLY A 223 0.36 -23.99 -24.16
C GLY A 223 0.12 -24.48 -25.58
N THR A 224 -1.12 -24.38 -26.11
CA THR A 224 -1.44 -24.85 -27.48
C THR A 224 -1.62 -23.71 -28.48
N GLY A 225 -1.87 -22.49 -28.01
CA GLY A 225 -2.20 -21.34 -28.87
C GLY A 225 -3.62 -21.43 -29.48
N GLU A 226 -4.44 -22.36 -29.01
CA GLU A 226 -5.82 -22.56 -29.48
C GLU A 226 -6.82 -21.81 -28.61
N TRP A 227 -7.93 -21.35 -29.20
CA TRP A 227 -9.00 -20.68 -28.46
C TRP A 227 -10.37 -20.81 -29.15
N LEU A 228 -11.42 -20.55 -28.37
CA LEU A 228 -12.79 -20.43 -28.85
C LEU A 228 -13.28 -19.01 -28.61
N VAL A 229 -13.81 -18.40 -29.67
CA VAL A 229 -14.42 -17.07 -29.63
C VAL A 229 -15.93 -17.23 -29.58
N PHE A 230 -16.58 -16.73 -28.53
CA PHE A 230 -18.01 -16.80 -28.32
C PHE A 230 -18.67 -15.45 -28.62
N ASN A 231 -19.79 -15.49 -29.34
CA ASN A 231 -20.70 -14.36 -29.48
C ASN A 231 -21.99 -14.68 -28.70
N PRO A 232 -22.17 -14.10 -27.50
CA PRO A 232 -23.37 -14.26 -26.70
C PRO A 232 -24.66 -13.89 -27.43
N SER A 233 -24.64 -12.85 -28.27
CA SER A 233 -25.84 -12.37 -28.96
C SER A 233 -26.38 -13.38 -29.98
N SER A 234 -25.51 -14.17 -30.61
CA SER A 234 -25.93 -15.20 -31.57
C SER A 234 -25.95 -16.62 -31.00
N GLY A 235 -25.39 -16.82 -29.81
CA GLY A 235 -25.14 -18.14 -29.23
C GLY A 235 -24.15 -19.00 -30.04
N GLN A 236 -23.37 -18.39 -30.93
CA GLN A 236 -22.40 -19.10 -31.78
C GLN A 236 -20.97 -18.98 -31.25
N HIS A 237 -20.12 -19.91 -31.65
CA HIS A 237 -18.68 -19.86 -31.37
C HIS A 237 -17.84 -20.21 -32.61
N GLN A 238 -16.62 -19.70 -32.64
CA GLN A 238 -15.64 -19.95 -33.69
C GLN A 238 -14.32 -20.44 -33.08
N PHE A 239 -13.72 -21.46 -33.70
CA PHE A 239 -12.37 -21.91 -33.39
C PHE A 239 -11.34 -21.09 -34.15
N THR A 240 -10.21 -20.80 -33.52
CA THR A 240 -9.04 -20.18 -34.15
C THR A 240 -7.77 -20.66 -33.45
N LYS A 241 -6.61 -20.47 -34.09
CA LYS A 241 -5.32 -20.91 -33.56
C LYS A 241 -4.23 -19.91 -33.94
N ILE A 242 -3.35 -19.65 -32.99
CA ILE A 242 -2.17 -18.80 -33.16
C ILE A 242 -0.98 -19.71 -33.43
N GLU A 243 -0.35 -19.55 -34.59
CA GLU A 243 0.91 -20.22 -34.90
C GLU A 243 2.06 -19.41 -34.27
N SER A 244 2.78 -20.03 -33.34
CA SER A 244 3.89 -19.40 -32.62
C SER A 244 5.10 -20.33 -32.59
N THR A 245 6.30 -19.76 -32.76
CA THR A 245 7.57 -20.49 -32.63
C THR A 245 7.99 -20.67 -31.17
N VAL A 246 7.29 -20.03 -30.23
CA VAL A 246 7.52 -20.13 -28.79
C VAL A 246 6.25 -20.60 -28.08
N GLY A 247 6.41 -21.28 -26.94
CA GLY A 247 5.27 -21.64 -26.09
C GLY A 247 4.57 -20.39 -25.56
N LEU A 248 3.25 -20.43 -25.46
CA LEU A 248 2.42 -19.32 -24.96
C LEU A 248 1.67 -19.76 -23.70
N THR A 249 1.66 -18.93 -22.66
CA THR A 249 0.92 -19.22 -21.40
C THR A 249 -0.42 -18.51 -21.31
N GLY A 250 -0.70 -17.59 -22.23
CA GLY A 250 -1.97 -16.85 -22.27
C GLY A 250 -2.02 -15.93 -23.48
N VAL A 251 -3.22 -15.58 -23.90
CA VAL A 251 -3.50 -14.61 -24.97
C VAL A 251 -4.55 -13.65 -24.42
N TYR A 252 -4.32 -12.36 -24.58
CA TYR A 252 -5.11 -11.31 -23.98
C TYR A 252 -5.43 -10.22 -25.01
N ARG A 253 -6.46 -9.44 -24.69
CA ARG A 253 -6.82 -8.25 -25.44
C ARG A 253 -5.88 -7.10 -25.14
N SER A 254 -5.56 -6.35 -26.19
CA SER A 254 -4.80 -5.12 -26.11
C SER A 254 -5.74 -3.92 -26.25
N ALA A 255 -5.39 -2.82 -25.58
CA ALA A 255 -6.07 -1.54 -25.72
C ALA A 255 -5.80 -0.83 -27.08
N PHE A 256 -4.94 -1.40 -27.93
CA PHE A 256 -4.46 -0.79 -29.17
C PHE A 256 -4.97 -1.55 -30.39
N ALA A 257 -5.57 -0.84 -31.35
CA ALA A 257 -6.25 -1.45 -32.49
C ALA A 257 -5.28 -2.03 -33.53
N GLU A 258 -4.07 -1.47 -33.64
CA GLU A 258 -3.03 -1.94 -34.55
C GLU A 258 -2.54 -3.34 -34.14
N ASN A 259 -2.51 -3.59 -32.83
CA ASN A 259 -2.08 -4.85 -32.23
C ASN A 259 -3.16 -5.31 -31.24
N PRO A 260 -4.31 -5.82 -31.73
CA PRO A 260 -5.50 -6.09 -30.91
C PRO A 260 -5.29 -7.20 -29.87
N TYR A 261 -4.18 -7.94 -29.97
CA TYR A 261 -3.84 -9.02 -29.05
C TYR A 261 -2.40 -8.93 -28.56
N VAL A 262 -2.19 -9.45 -27.36
CA VAL A 262 -0.87 -9.77 -26.83
C VAL A 262 -0.84 -11.18 -26.27
N ALA A 263 0.27 -11.89 -26.42
CA ALA A 263 0.43 -13.24 -25.91
C ALA A 263 1.62 -13.34 -24.95
N ALA A 264 1.40 -13.97 -23.79
CA ALA A 264 2.44 -14.20 -22.80
C ALA A 264 3.34 -15.36 -23.22
N VAL A 265 4.65 -15.13 -23.19
CA VAL A 265 5.65 -16.16 -23.54
C VAL A 265 5.87 -17.11 -22.35
N ALA A 266 5.82 -18.41 -22.62
CA ALA A 266 6.06 -19.46 -21.65
C ALA A 266 7.52 -19.49 -21.16
N ASP A 267 7.72 -19.92 -19.90
CA ASP A 267 9.02 -20.17 -19.27
C ASP A 267 10.04 -19.02 -19.36
N SER A 268 9.57 -17.78 -19.58
CA SER A 268 10.43 -16.60 -19.67
C SER A 268 10.82 -16.09 -18.29
N PRO A 269 12.13 -15.94 -17.98
CA PRO A 269 12.58 -15.42 -16.69
C PRO A 269 12.47 -13.90 -16.55
N ILE A 270 12.17 -13.17 -17.65
CA ILE A 270 12.21 -11.70 -17.71
C ILE A 270 10.84 -11.04 -18.00
N SER A 271 9.76 -11.83 -18.05
CA SER A 271 8.39 -11.38 -18.39
C SER A 271 8.28 -10.77 -19.79
N GLU A 272 7.86 -11.60 -20.74
CA GLU A 272 7.79 -11.22 -22.16
C GLU A 272 6.39 -11.37 -22.74
N LEU A 273 6.06 -10.45 -23.65
CA LEU A 273 4.86 -10.50 -24.49
C LEU A 273 5.24 -10.55 -25.97
N LEU A 274 4.44 -11.26 -26.76
CA LEU A 274 4.35 -11.06 -28.20
C LEU A 274 3.18 -10.11 -28.48
N GLN A 275 3.39 -9.11 -29.32
CA GLN A 275 2.30 -8.37 -29.93
C GLN A 275 1.79 -9.10 -31.15
N LEU A 276 0.48 -9.19 -31.31
CA LEU A 276 -0.13 -9.84 -32.47
C LEU A 276 -1.10 -8.89 -33.18
N ASP A 277 -1.11 -8.98 -34.50
CA ASP A 277 -2.05 -8.25 -35.36
C ASP A 277 -3.45 -8.91 -35.38
N SER A 278 -4.34 -8.39 -36.22
CA SER A 278 -5.71 -8.93 -36.40
C SER A 278 -5.75 -10.33 -37.02
N GLU A 279 -4.66 -10.77 -37.67
CA GLU A 279 -4.50 -12.12 -38.23
C GLU A 279 -3.74 -13.05 -37.27
N TYR A 280 -3.50 -12.61 -36.03
CA TYR A 280 -2.77 -13.32 -34.98
C TYR A 280 -1.29 -13.55 -35.30
N ALA A 281 -0.73 -12.85 -36.27
CA ALA A 281 0.69 -12.95 -36.57
C ALA A 281 1.49 -12.12 -35.57
N ALA A 282 2.60 -12.69 -35.06
CA ALA A 282 3.47 -11.99 -34.15
C ALA A 282 4.22 -10.86 -34.87
N VAL A 283 4.01 -9.62 -34.44
CA VAL A 283 4.64 -8.42 -35.05
C VAL A 283 5.87 -7.95 -34.27
N SER A 284 5.88 -8.15 -32.96
CA SER A 284 7.00 -7.76 -32.09
C SER A 284 7.05 -8.60 -30.82
N ARG A 285 8.21 -8.61 -30.16
CA ARG A 285 8.45 -9.26 -28.86
C ARG A 285 8.99 -8.21 -27.88
N GLN A 286 8.37 -8.11 -26.71
CA GLN A 286 8.61 -7.06 -25.72
C GLN A 286 9.02 -7.64 -24.37
N ASN A 287 10.07 -7.10 -23.76
CA ASN A 287 10.39 -7.34 -22.35
C ASN A 287 9.71 -6.27 -21.48
N ILE A 288 8.53 -6.59 -20.97
CA ILE A 288 7.72 -5.65 -20.18
C ILE A 288 8.17 -5.53 -18.72
N GLY A 289 9.07 -6.42 -18.28
CA GLY A 289 9.71 -6.38 -16.96
C GLY A 289 11.09 -5.72 -16.95
N ARG A 290 11.49 -5.04 -18.04
CA ARG A 290 12.87 -4.55 -18.24
C ARG A 290 13.37 -3.70 -17.07
N LEU A 291 12.59 -2.71 -16.63
CA LEU A 291 12.93 -1.82 -15.52
C LEU A 291 13.15 -2.59 -14.21
N GLU A 292 12.35 -3.63 -13.98
CA GLU A 292 12.41 -4.45 -12.77
C GLU A 292 13.58 -5.45 -12.78
N ASN A 293 14.03 -5.84 -13.99
CA ASN A 293 15.22 -6.66 -14.20
C ASN A 293 16.53 -5.86 -13.98
N GLU A 294 16.49 -4.54 -14.03
CA GLU A 294 17.66 -3.66 -13.88
C GLU A 294 17.98 -3.36 -12.40
N PHE A 295 19.26 -3.14 -12.12
CA PHE A 295 19.78 -2.73 -10.82
C PHE A 295 20.47 -1.37 -10.92
N TRP A 296 20.02 -0.41 -10.11
CA TRP A 296 20.41 1.00 -10.26
C TRP A 296 21.39 1.43 -9.18
N ILE A 297 22.52 2.01 -9.59
CA ILE A 297 23.60 2.44 -8.69
C ILE A 297 23.91 3.92 -8.91
N THR A 298 24.03 4.69 -7.84
CA THR A 298 24.60 6.04 -7.95
C THR A 298 26.13 5.96 -7.95
N GLY A 299 26.71 5.99 -9.15
CA GLY A 299 28.13 5.67 -9.36
C GLY A 299 29.09 6.86 -9.44
N GLU A 300 28.58 8.07 -9.68
CA GLU A 300 29.40 9.23 -10.06
C GLU A 300 30.51 9.55 -9.07
N ALA A 301 30.22 9.45 -7.77
CA ALA A 301 31.21 9.69 -6.72
C ALA A 301 32.40 8.72 -6.80
N PHE A 302 32.19 7.54 -7.38
CA PHE A 302 33.17 6.47 -7.58
C PHE A 302 33.74 6.42 -9.02
N GLY A 303 33.37 7.37 -9.88
CA GLY A 303 33.88 7.46 -11.25
C GLY A 303 33.10 6.62 -12.27
N PHE A 304 31.88 6.20 -11.95
CA PHE A 304 30.99 5.52 -12.90
C PHE A 304 29.85 6.44 -13.35
N ASP A 305 29.50 6.38 -14.62
CA ASP A 305 28.32 7.06 -15.18
C ASP A 305 27.59 6.19 -16.21
N ALA A 306 26.63 6.77 -16.93
CA ALA A 306 25.82 6.04 -17.90
C ALA A 306 26.62 5.46 -19.08
N SER A 307 27.86 5.92 -19.31
CA SER A 307 28.76 5.33 -20.30
C SER A 307 29.36 3.99 -19.85
N ASP A 308 29.31 3.70 -18.54
CA ASP A 308 29.73 2.45 -17.92
C ASP A 308 28.57 1.45 -17.75
N ASP A 309 27.35 1.80 -18.18
CA ASP A 309 26.16 0.94 -18.06
C ASP A 309 26.43 -0.47 -18.64
N GLY A 310 26.14 -1.49 -17.83
CA GLY A 310 25.99 -2.87 -18.29
C GLY A 310 24.65 -3.09 -18.99
N GLU A 311 24.33 -4.33 -19.35
CA GLU A 311 22.99 -4.70 -19.83
C GLU A 311 21.94 -4.49 -18.73
N TYR A 312 22.17 -4.91 -17.49
CA TYR A 312 21.22 -4.84 -16.38
C TYR A 312 21.70 -4.02 -15.19
N ILE A 313 23.01 -3.83 -15.03
CA ILE A 313 23.57 -2.93 -14.02
C ILE A 313 23.69 -1.53 -14.61
N LYS A 314 23.03 -0.57 -13.99
CA LYS A 314 22.81 0.77 -14.55
C LYS A 314 23.23 1.87 -13.57
N PHE A 315 23.74 2.97 -14.09
CA PHE A 315 24.18 4.11 -13.31
C PHE A 315 23.20 5.30 -13.38
N VAL A 316 22.89 5.87 -12.21
CA VAL A 316 21.87 6.91 -12.04
C VAL A 316 22.35 8.06 -11.16
N LYS A 317 21.60 9.16 -11.14
CA LYS A 317 21.81 10.28 -10.20
C LYS A 317 21.00 10.10 -8.92
N TYR A 318 21.51 10.65 -7.83
CA TYR A 318 20.74 10.83 -6.59
C TYR A 318 20.18 12.25 -6.53
N GLY A 319 18.86 12.34 -6.48
CA GLY A 319 18.08 13.57 -6.50
C GLY A 319 17.68 14.03 -5.10
N HIS A 320 18.63 14.13 -4.16
CA HIS A 320 18.36 14.63 -2.81
C HIS A 320 17.92 16.10 -2.81
N VAL A 321 16.77 16.38 -2.20
CA VAL A 321 16.16 17.70 -2.13
C VAL A 321 15.52 17.93 -0.75
N ARG A 322 16.13 18.78 0.07
CA ARG A 322 15.49 19.38 1.26
C ARG A 322 14.48 20.45 0.84
N ALA A 323 13.23 20.03 0.62
CA ALA A 323 12.15 20.89 0.16
C ALA A 323 11.82 21.98 1.19
N ASP A 324 11.84 21.61 2.46
CA ASP A 324 11.70 22.52 3.61
C ASP A 324 12.80 23.59 3.61
N ALA A 325 14.08 23.19 3.53
CA ALA A 325 15.23 24.10 3.56
C ALA A 325 15.32 25.02 2.34
N SER A 326 14.68 24.64 1.23
CA SER A 326 14.60 25.43 0.00
C SER A 326 13.51 26.50 0.05
N SER A 327 12.61 26.44 1.03
CA SER A 327 11.55 27.44 1.23
C SER A 327 12.09 28.73 1.85
N PRO A 328 11.65 29.92 1.40
CA PRO A 328 11.92 31.17 2.10
C PRO A 328 11.45 31.16 3.56
N ALA A 329 10.42 30.38 3.89
CA ALA A 329 9.90 30.25 5.26
C ALA A 329 10.89 29.57 6.21
N TYR A 330 11.87 28.82 5.70
CA TYR A 330 12.90 28.18 6.50
C TYR A 330 13.69 29.18 7.35
N ARG A 331 14.00 30.35 6.76
CA ARG A 331 14.70 31.45 7.44
C ARG A 331 13.77 32.51 8.03
N ASN A 332 12.47 32.38 7.80
CA ASN A 332 11.46 33.33 8.26
C ASN A 332 10.14 32.61 8.56
N TYR A 333 10.00 32.11 9.78
CA TYR A 333 8.80 31.37 10.19
C TYR A 333 7.50 32.20 10.04
N GLY A 334 7.60 33.54 10.08
CA GLY A 334 6.48 34.47 9.90
C GLY A 334 5.70 34.25 8.60
N ILE A 335 6.35 33.73 7.54
CA ILE A 335 5.71 33.40 6.27
C ILE A 335 4.64 32.31 6.44
N PHE A 336 4.96 31.25 7.19
CA PHE A 336 4.01 30.16 7.43
C PHE A 336 3.24 30.31 8.75
N ALA A 337 3.65 31.21 9.65
CA ALA A 337 2.84 31.61 10.80
C ALA A 337 1.69 32.55 10.42
N SER A 338 1.80 33.27 9.30
CA SER A 338 0.70 34.02 8.71
C SER A 338 -0.41 33.09 8.25
N ASP A 339 -1.66 33.54 8.32
CA ASP A 339 -2.81 32.87 7.69
C ASP A 339 -3.14 33.44 6.30
N SER A 340 -2.27 34.31 5.75
CA SER A 340 -2.40 34.85 4.41
C SER A 340 -2.01 33.83 3.33
N PRO A 341 -2.89 33.49 2.38
CA PRO A 341 -2.56 32.63 1.24
C PRO A 341 -1.41 33.17 0.38
N GLU A 342 -1.23 34.50 0.31
CA GLU A 342 -0.13 35.12 -0.44
C GLU A 342 1.23 34.85 0.22
N ASP A 343 1.28 34.84 1.55
CA ASP A 343 2.48 34.48 2.28
C ASP A 343 2.81 32.99 2.06
N TRP A 344 1.79 32.13 2.06
CA TRP A 344 1.99 30.72 1.77
C TRP A 344 2.50 30.53 0.35
N GLU A 345 1.93 31.22 -0.64
CA GLU A 345 2.42 31.22 -2.03
C GLU A 345 3.90 31.61 -2.11
N ARG A 346 4.29 32.67 -1.39
CA ARG A 346 5.69 33.11 -1.31
C ARG A 346 6.59 32.01 -0.73
N GLY A 347 6.11 31.27 0.26
CA GLY A 347 6.82 30.11 0.83
C GLY A 347 7.02 28.95 -0.15
N LEU A 348 6.20 28.85 -1.20
CA LEU A 348 6.17 27.70 -2.13
C LEU A 348 6.76 27.97 -3.51
N ARG A 349 6.90 29.25 -3.89
CA ARG A 349 7.32 29.66 -5.24
C ARG A 349 8.49 28.85 -5.79
N ASN A 350 9.54 28.63 -4.99
CA ASN A 350 10.72 27.87 -5.43
C ASN A 350 10.38 26.40 -5.70
N ALA A 351 9.72 25.74 -4.75
CA ALA A 351 9.38 24.32 -4.85
C ALA A 351 8.45 24.01 -6.03
N ARG A 352 7.51 24.92 -6.33
CA ARG A 352 6.61 24.80 -7.50
C ARG A 352 7.32 24.79 -8.84
N SER A 353 8.49 25.40 -8.93
CA SER A 353 9.32 25.35 -10.15
C SER A 353 10.18 24.08 -10.26
N GLY A 354 9.90 23.07 -9.42
CA GLY A 354 10.80 21.92 -9.24
C GLY A 354 12.18 22.34 -8.76
N LEU A 355 12.30 23.51 -8.09
CA LEU A 355 13.57 24.15 -7.73
C LEU A 355 14.53 24.33 -8.92
N GLY A 356 13.99 24.50 -10.13
CA GLY A 356 14.76 24.56 -11.37
C GLY A 356 15.32 23.21 -11.85
N ARG A 357 15.18 22.13 -11.07
CA ARG A 357 15.64 20.78 -11.44
C ARG A 357 14.81 20.16 -12.56
N LEU A 358 13.57 20.64 -12.72
CA LEU A 358 12.62 20.23 -13.76
C LEU A 358 12.50 21.29 -14.87
N SER A 359 13.54 22.11 -15.05
CA SER A 359 13.56 23.14 -16.12
C SER A 359 13.73 22.56 -17.53
N ARG A 360 14.05 21.27 -17.65
CA ARG A 360 14.14 20.50 -18.90
C ARG A 360 13.31 19.24 -18.77
N SER A 361 12.92 18.66 -19.91
CA SER A 361 12.25 17.36 -19.96
C SER A 361 13.09 16.28 -19.28
N LEU A 362 12.44 15.34 -18.60
CA LEU A 362 13.16 14.21 -17.98
C LEU A 362 13.83 13.32 -19.03
N ALA A 363 13.25 13.23 -20.24
CA ALA A 363 13.88 12.59 -21.41
C ALA A 363 15.33 13.04 -21.66
N ASP A 364 15.63 14.33 -21.41
CA ASP A 364 16.93 14.97 -21.65
C ASP A 364 17.83 14.96 -20.40
N THR A 365 17.41 14.28 -19.34
CA THR A 365 18.13 14.22 -18.07
C THR A 365 18.53 12.78 -17.72
N PRO A 366 19.57 12.61 -16.89
CA PRO A 366 19.89 11.29 -16.34
C PRO A 366 18.73 10.71 -15.54
N ARG A 367 18.60 9.38 -15.57
CA ARG A 367 17.71 8.66 -14.65
C ARG A 367 18.08 8.99 -13.20
N THR A 368 17.08 9.13 -12.35
CA THR A 368 17.27 9.67 -11.01
C THR A 368 16.47 8.89 -9.96
N LEU A 369 17.12 8.60 -8.84
CA LEU A 369 16.50 8.24 -7.56
C LEU A 369 16.12 9.54 -6.86
N TRP A 370 14.83 9.88 -6.80
CA TRP A 370 14.40 11.18 -6.26
C TRP A 370 14.13 11.07 -4.77
N GLU A 371 14.74 11.96 -3.99
CA GLU A 371 14.48 12.07 -2.56
C GLU A 371 14.07 13.51 -2.19
N PRO A 372 12.86 13.95 -2.56
CA PRO A 372 12.31 15.20 -2.07
C PRO A 372 11.81 15.02 -0.65
N CYS A 373 12.43 15.66 0.32
CA CYS A 373 12.15 15.37 1.72
C CYS A 373 12.08 16.63 2.60
N PHE A 374 11.59 16.40 3.81
CA PHE A 374 11.92 17.20 4.99
C PHE A 374 12.39 16.25 6.09
N THR A 375 13.09 16.77 7.09
CA THR A 375 13.47 16.01 8.28
C THR A 375 13.44 16.92 9.51
N HIS A 376 13.39 16.32 10.70
CA HIS A 376 13.49 17.05 11.98
C HIS A 376 14.88 17.63 12.22
N ARG A 377 15.91 17.16 11.52
CA ARG A 377 17.28 17.69 11.59
C ARG A 377 17.39 18.98 10.76
N GLN A 378 17.25 20.12 11.42
CA GLN A 378 17.31 21.44 10.78
C GLN A 378 18.72 22.02 10.81
N PHE A 379 19.17 22.60 9.71
CA PHE A 379 20.49 23.23 9.63
C PHE A 379 20.61 24.34 10.67
N ASN A 380 21.46 24.14 11.68
CA ASN A 380 21.49 24.99 12.88
C ASN A 380 21.80 26.45 12.53
N ASP A 381 22.68 26.67 11.55
CA ASP A 381 23.13 27.96 11.02
C ASP A 381 22.07 28.72 10.20
N ARG A 382 20.95 28.07 9.84
CA ARG A 382 19.92 28.63 8.95
C ARG A 382 18.52 28.63 9.55
N PHE A 383 18.34 28.07 10.74
CA PHE A 383 17.03 27.86 11.36
C PHE A 383 16.75 28.78 12.56
N ASP A 384 17.52 29.86 12.73
CA ASP A 384 17.44 30.75 13.90
C ASP A 384 16.06 31.35 14.16
N ALA A 385 15.33 31.73 13.10
CA ALA A 385 14.01 32.34 13.22
C ALA A 385 12.99 31.45 13.95
N TRP A 386 13.18 30.12 13.92
CA TRP A 386 12.30 29.15 14.55
C TRP A 386 12.67 28.84 16.00
N LYS A 387 13.83 29.31 16.49
CA LYS A 387 14.32 29.08 17.86
C LYS A 387 13.72 30.06 18.87
N THR A 388 13.39 31.27 18.42
CA THR A 388 12.90 32.36 19.27
C THR A 388 11.46 32.20 19.78
N PRO A 389 10.49 31.69 18.98
CA PRO A 389 9.10 31.58 19.43
C PRO A 389 8.96 30.60 20.60
N THR A 390 8.21 31.01 21.63
CA THR A 390 7.91 30.20 22.81
C THR A 390 6.44 29.80 22.86
N ASP A 391 6.16 28.66 23.48
CA ASP A 391 4.81 28.23 23.83
C ASP A 391 4.27 29.10 24.98
N GLU A 392 3.10 29.71 24.80
CA GLU A 392 2.57 30.72 25.73
C GLU A 392 2.29 30.16 27.14
N ALA A 393 1.91 28.88 27.23
CA ALA A 393 1.55 28.26 28.50
C ALA A 393 2.78 27.86 29.34
N THR A 394 3.87 27.47 28.68
CA THR A 394 5.04 26.88 29.35
C THR A 394 6.28 27.77 29.31
N GLY A 395 6.34 28.76 28.41
CA GLY A 395 7.54 29.56 28.14
C GLY A 395 8.67 28.80 27.45
N LEU A 396 8.48 27.51 27.14
CA LEU A 396 9.47 26.67 26.47
C LEU A 396 9.49 26.92 24.95
N PRO A 397 10.57 26.53 24.23
CA PRO A 397 10.63 26.66 22.78
C PRO A 397 9.42 26.01 22.08
N LYS A 398 8.78 26.76 21.18
CA LYS A 398 7.53 26.33 20.52
C LYS A 398 7.75 25.25 19.45
N TYR A 399 8.79 25.40 18.64
CA TYR A 399 8.99 24.59 17.43
C TYR A 399 10.16 23.60 17.51
N LEU A 400 10.90 23.60 18.62
CA LEU A 400 12.08 22.75 18.79
C LEU A 400 11.73 21.49 19.59
N ALA A 401 12.42 20.40 19.26
CA ALA A 401 12.36 19.16 20.03
C ALA A 401 13.10 19.36 21.35
N LEU A 402 12.49 18.90 22.44
CA LEU A 402 13.00 19.11 23.80
C LEU A 402 13.37 17.80 24.49
N SER A 403 14.42 17.84 25.30
CA SER A 403 14.84 16.75 26.17
C SER A 403 13.88 16.58 27.36
N ARG A 404 14.02 15.48 28.11
CA ARG A 404 13.23 15.25 29.34
C ARG A 404 13.44 16.36 30.39
N LEU A 405 14.56 17.08 30.34
CA LEU A 405 14.88 18.24 31.18
C LEU A 405 14.58 19.58 30.51
N ASN A 406 13.86 19.56 29.39
CA ASN A 406 13.47 20.72 28.57
C ASN A 406 14.64 21.43 27.86
N ASN A 407 15.78 20.77 27.68
CA ASN A 407 16.89 21.30 26.90
C ASN A 407 16.65 21.10 25.39
N ILE A 408 17.16 22.03 24.56
CA ILE A 408 17.00 21.97 23.10
C ILE A 408 17.90 20.87 22.53
N SER A 409 17.37 20.01 21.66
CA SER A 409 18.15 18.97 21.01
C SER A 409 19.06 19.50 19.89
N TYR A 410 20.36 19.16 19.96
CA TYR A 410 21.33 19.37 18.87
C TYR A 410 21.95 18.06 18.38
N TYR A 411 22.32 18.03 17.11
CA TYR A 411 22.95 16.90 16.42
C TYR A 411 24.18 17.39 15.64
N GLY A 412 25.15 16.51 15.43
CA GLY A 412 26.26 16.78 14.52
C GLY A 412 26.81 15.50 13.90
N GLU A 413 27.59 15.68 12.85
CA GLU A 413 28.15 14.61 12.04
C GLU A 413 29.66 14.80 11.90
N PHE A 414 30.41 13.71 11.68
CA PHE A 414 31.86 13.74 11.43
C PHE A 414 32.66 14.53 12.49
N GLY A 415 32.26 14.40 13.75
CA GLY A 415 32.91 15.06 14.89
C GLY A 415 32.35 16.44 15.26
N ALA A 416 31.43 17.01 14.48
CA ALA A 416 30.65 18.17 14.91
C ALA A 416 29.56 17.76 15.93
N THR A 417 29.10 18.70 16.75
CA THR A 417 28.09 18.43 17.79
C THR A 417 26.78 19.19 17.60
N ASP A 418 26.77 20.22 16.75
CA ASP A 418 25.69 21.21 16.63
C ASP A 418 25.43 21.63 15.16
N SER A 419 25.76 20.77 14.20
CA SER A 419 25.44 20.99 12.77
C SER A 419 23.94 21.13 12.53
N PHE A 420 23.12 20.45 13.34
CA PHE A 420 21.67 20.50 13.26
C PHE A 420 21.03 20.79 14.61
N VAL A 421 19.90 21.50 14.58
CA VAL A 421 18.97 21.65 15.68
C VAL A 421 17.73 20.79 15.39
N GLY A 422 17.21 20.10 16.41
CA GLY A 422 16.01 19.28 16.28
C GLY A 422 14.74 20.13 16.30
N SER A 423 13.93 20.08 15.25
CA SER A 423 12.55 20.57 15.28
C SER A 423 11.59 19.47 15.77
N THR A 424 10.52 19.86 16.47
CA THR A 424 9.54 18.89 16.99
C THR A 424 8.74 18.23 15.87
N TYR A 425 8.32 16.98 16.08
CA TYR A 425 7.33 16.33 15.22
C TYR A 425 5.88 16.59 15.62
N ALA A 426 5.65 17.32 16.73
CA ALA A 426 4.33 17.58 17.27
C ALA A 426 3.34 18.11 16.23
N TYR A 427 2.09 17.68 16.36
CA TYR A 427 0.96 18.26 15.66
C TYR A 427 0.37 19.42 16.47
N GLY A 428 -0.50 20.22 15.84
CA GLY A 428 -1.10 21.41 16.46
C GLY A 428 -0.18 22.63 16.38
N LEU A 429 0.80 22.61 15.47
CA LEU A 429 1.73 23.71 15.21
C LEU A 429 1.64 24.11 13.73
N PRO A 430 0.60 24.87 13.31
CA PRO A 430 0.30 25.09 11.88
C PRO A 430 1.48 25.64 11.06
N ALA A 431 2.27 26.55 11.62
CA ALA A 431 3.44 27.10 10.93
C ALA A 431 4.48 26.03 10.57
N LEU A 432 4.78 25.13 11.52
CA LEU A 432 5.77 24.06 11.33
C LEU A 432 5.23 22.96 10.41
N GLU A 433 3.94 22.62 10.56
CA GLU A 433 3.27 21.69 9.64
C GLU A 433 3.31 22.19 8.20
N ARG A 434 3.07 23.49 7.99
CA ARG A 434 3.17 24.13 6.67
C ARG A 434 4.60 24.06 6.12
N LEU A 435 5.62 24.26 6.97
CA LEU A 435 7.02 24.12 6.56
C LEU A 435 7.36 22.71 6.07
N TYR A 436 6.88 21.69 6.79
CA TYR A 436 7.14 20.29 6.43
C TYR A 436 6.42 19.87 5.15
N ILE A 437 5.14 20.22 5.03
CA ILE A 437 4.26 19.60 4.03
C ILE A 437 4.14 20.42 2.76
N LEU A 438 4.02 21.74 2.85
CA LEU A 438 3.67 22.54 1.68
C LEU A 438 4.79 22.55 0.62
N PRO A 439 6.08 22.82 0.96
CA PRO A 439 7.14 22.79 -0.03
C PRO A 439 7.33 21.39 -0.63
N LEU A 440 7.21 20.34 0.19
CA LEU A 440 7.26 18.96 -0.26
C LEU A 440 6.16 18.66 -1.28
N ARG A 441 4.90 18.99 -0.96
CA ARG A 441 3.75 18.84 -1.87
C ARG A 441 4.00 19.56 -3.19
N ALA A 442 4.42 20.83 -3.13
CA ALA A 442 4.66 21.64 -4.32
C ALA A 442 5.72 21.03 -5.24
N PHE A 443 6.79 20.48 -4.68
CA PHE A 443 7.82 19.79 -5.47
C PHE A 443 7.31 18.48 -6.05
N LEU A 444 6.65 17.65 -5.24
CA LEU A 444 6.10 16.36 -5.68
C LEU A 444 5.10 16.52 -6.83
N PHE A 445 4.29 17.58 -6.81
CA PHE A 445 3.31 17.85 -7.86
C PHE A 445 4.00 18.21 -9.18
N ALA A 446 5.03 19.06 -9.14
CA ALA A 446 5.82 19.36 -10.34
C ALA A 446 6.58 18.11 -10.84
N LEU A 447 7.10 17.29 -9.93
CA LEU A 447 7.80 16.05 -10.29
C LEU A 447 6.84 15.03 -10.91
N SER A 448 5.59 14.92 -10.44
CA SER A 448 4.66 13.93 -10.98
C SER A 448 4.21 14.25 -12.40
N GLU A 449 4.04 15.53 -12.74
CA GLU A 449 3.80 15.95 -14.14
C GLU A 449 4.96 15.54 -15.04
N ALA A 450 6.20 15.82 -14.62
CA ALA A 450 7.40 15.45 -15.38
C ALA A 450 7.57 13.92 -15.46
N PHE A 451 7.29 13.20 -14.37
CA PHE A 451 7.30 11.74 -14.32
C PHE A 451 6.36 11.11 -15.34
N ARG A 452 5.15 11.65 -15.50
CA ARG A 452 4.18 11.09 -16.45
C ARG A 452 4.61 11.15 -17.90
N ALA A 453 5.41 12.14 -18.27
CA ALA A 453 5.95 12.24 -19.61
C ALA A 453 7.00 11.14 -19.88
N ASP A 454 7.82 10.82 -18.87
CA ASP A 454 8.91 9.85 -18.99
C ASP A 454 9.06 8.96 -17.72
N PRO A 455 8.14 8.01 -17.47
CA PRO A 455 8.09 7.26 -16.21
C PRO A 455 9.37 6.51 -15.87
N GLU A 456 10.05 5.96 -16.88
CA GLU A 456 11.29 5.17 -16.73
C GLU A 456 12.53 6.03 -16.36
N ARG A 457 12.38 7.36 -16.30
CA ARG A 457 13.44 8.27 -15.81
C ARG A 457 13.44 8.43 -14.29
N VAL A 458 12.36 8.04 -13.63
CA VAL A 458 12.19 8.10 -12.17
C VAL A 458 12.25 6.68 -11.61
N ILE A 459 13.35 6.35 -10.93
CA ILE A 459 13.57 5.00 -10.41
C ILE A 459 12.89 4.78 -9.06
N SER A 460 12.90 5.82 -8.21
CA SER A 460 12.24 5.85 -6.91
C SER A 460 11.79 7.27 -6.57
N VAL A 461 10.80 7.36 -5.68
CA VAL A 461 10.44 8.60 -4.99
C VAL A 461 10.47 8.34 -3.49
N GLU A 462 11.40 8.96 -2.79
CA GLU A 462 11.62 8.87 -1.34
C GLU A 462 11.18 10.20 -0.68
N PRO A 463 9.90 10.37 -0.29
CA PRO A 463 9.37 11.67 0.13
C PRO A 463 9.76 12.07 1.58
N ASN A 464 10.70 11.35 2.19
CA ASN A 464 11.09 11.45 3.60
C ASN A 464 12.59 11.19 3.74
N HIS A 465 13.18 11.61 4.85
CA HIS A 465 14.61 11.40 5.14
C HIS A 465 14.81 11.20 6.64
N GLU A 466 15.07 9.96 7.04
CA GLU A 466 15.48 9.55 8.39
C GLU A 466 14.62 10.18 9.50
N HIS A 467 13.33 9.84 9.52
CA HIS A 467 12.44 10.34 10.57
C HIS A 467 12.66 9.53 11.84
N GLU A 468 13.21 10.17 12.86
CA GLU A 468 13.53 9.53 14.14
C GLU A 468 13.41 10.53 15.31
N ILE A 469 13.26 9.99 16.52
CA ILE A 469 13.47 10.76 17.75
C ILE A 469 14.69 10.16 18.43
N SER A 470 15.79 10.93 18.47
CA SER A 470 17.08 10.50 19.01
C SER A 470 17.77 11.65 19.75
N ILE A 471 17.18 12.10 20.87
CA ILE A 471 17.69 13.30 21.56
C ILE A 471 18.87 12.92 22.49
N ARG A 472 20.01 13.58 22.25
CA ARG A 472 21.32 13.29 22.88
C ARG A 472 21.43 13.77 24.35
N GLU A 473 20.68 14.79 24.73
CA GLU A 473 20.86 15.49 26.01
C GLU A 473 20.05 14.84 27.15
N ASP A 474 20.67 14.61 28.30
CA ASP A 474 20.06 14.08 29.54
C ASP A 474 19.33 12.71 29.44
N ARG A 475 19.61 11.95 28.37
CA ARG A 475 19.16 10.57 28.02
C ARG A 475 17.64 10.39 27.88
N THR A 476 17.02 11.24 27.07
CA THR A 476 15.60 11.23 26.72
C THR A 476 15.16 9.94 26.01
N VAL A 477 13.85 9.69 26.00
CA VAL A 477 13.16 8.58 25.30
C VAL A 477 11.87 9.09 24.65
N GLY A 478 11.93 10.32 24.13
CA GLY A 478 10.83 11.01 23.46
C GLY A 478 11.14 12.50 23.25
N ASP A 479 10.27 13.18 22.51
CA ASP A 479 10.28 14.64 22.34
C ASP A 479 9.31 15.27 23.35
N TYR A 480 9.84 16.09 24.25
CA TYR A 480 9.10 16.71 25.36
C TYR A 480 8.57 18.11 25.05
N ASN A 481 8.50 18.48 23.76
CA ASN A 481 7.85 19.71 23.33
C ASN A 481 6.43 19.83 23.94
N PRO A 482 5.98 21.03 24.40
CA PRO A 482 4.64 21.20 24.97
C PRO A 482 3.49 20.68 24.10
N ALA A 483 3.61 20.76 22.77
CA ALA A 483 2.62 20.22 21.85
C ALA A 483 2.64 18.68 21.80
N MET A 484 3.79 18.03 22.02
CA MET A 484 3.86 16.58 22.19
C MET A 484 3.11 16.14 23.45
N ILE A 485 3.25 16.86 24.58
CA ILE A 485 2.55 16.53 25.83
C ILE A 485 1.03 16.66 25.66
N ARG A 486 0.56 17.73 24.98
CA ARG A 486 -0.86 17.87 24.63
C ARG A 486 -1.35 16.73 23.76
N GLY A 487 -0.61 16.39 22.69
CA GLY A 487 -0.99 15.27 21.82
C GLY A 487 -0.92 13.89 22.50
N PHE A 488 -0.07 13.71 23.53
CA PHE A 488 -0.04 12.48 24.32
C PHE A 488 -1.33 12.28 25.11
N ARG A 489 -1.89 13.37 25.67
CA ARG A 489 -3.22 13.33 26.30
C ARG A 489 -4.27 12.84 25.30
N ASP A 490 -4.28 13.44 24.11
CA ASP A 490 -5.23 13.09 23.07
C ASP A 490 -5.08 11.64 22.62
N TYR A 491 -3.84 11.15 22.49
CA TYR A 491 -3.52 9.76 22.17
C TYR A 491 -4.10 8.79 23.19
N LEU A 492 -3.94 9.07 24.49
CA LEU A 492 -4.47 8.23 25.56
C LEU A 492 -6.00 8.17 25.52
N VAL A 493 -6.67 9.31 25.41
CA VAL A 493 -8.14 9.37 25.28
C VAL A 493 -8.62 8.58 24.06
N ASN A 494 -7.88 8.69 22.97
CA ASN A 494 -8.14 8.01 21.71
C ASN A 494 -7.95 6.48 21.78
N LEU A 495 -7.06 5.97 22.64
CA LEU A 495 -6.78 4.54 22.72
C LEU A 495 -7.58 3.85 23.83
N TYR A 496 -7.89 4.56 24.90
CA TYR A 496 -8.45 3.98 26.11
C TYR A 496 -9.86 4.47 26.46
N GLY A 497 -10.32 5.61 25.93
CA GLY A 497 -11.67 6.15 26.17
C GLY A 497 -11.68 7.50 26.88
N GLY A 498 -12.89 8.08 27.02
CA GLY A 498 -13.10 9.47 27.45
C GLY A 498 -12.98 9.76 28.95
N ASP A 499 -13.04 8.75 29.84
CA ASP A 499 -12.83 8.94 31.28
C ASP A 499 -11.32 8.98 31.58
N PHE A 500 -10.75 10.18 31.46
CA PHE A 500 -9.31 10.38 31.54
C PHE A 500 -8.72 10.08 32.94
N GLN A 501 -9.47 10.35 34.01
CA GLN A 501 -9.06 10.05 35.38
C GLN A 501 -9.00 8.53 35.61
N ALA A 502 -10.04 7.80 35.20
CA ALA A 502 -10.07 6.35 35.33
C ALA A 502 -8.96 5.69 34.50
N LEU A 503 -8.73 6.20 33.29
CA LEU A 503 -7.63 5.78 32.42
C LEU A 503 -6.27 5.96 33.09
N LEU A 504 -5.94 7.16 33.58
CA LEU A 504 -4.65 7.44 34.21
C LEU A 504 -4.43 6.50 35.40
N LYS A 505 -5.45 6.31 36.24
CA LYS A 505 -5.38 5.35 37.34
C LYS A 505 -5.11 3.92 36.87
N ALA A 506 -5.76 3.47 35.80
CA ALA A 506 -5.58 2.11 35.25
C ALA A 506 -4.18 1.87 34.65
N ARG A 507 -3.53 2.94 34.16
CA ARG A 507 -2.18 2.89 33.58
C ARG A 507 -1.07 3.20 34.60
N ASN A 508 -1.41 3.42 35.87
CA ASN A 508 -0.49 3.94 36.90
C ASN A 508 0.14 5.28 36.47
N GLY A 509 -0.67 6.17 35.89
CA GLY A 509 -0.32 7.54 35.53
C GLY A 509 -0.51 8.54 36.70
N PRO A 510 -0.14 9.81 36.50
CA PRO A 510 -0.31 10.88 37.49
C PRO A 510 -1.79 11.24 37.71
N PRO A 511 -2.12 11.99 38.77
CA PRO A 511 -3.38 12.73 38.84
C PRO A 511 -3.51 13.68 37.65
N GLU A 512 -4.72 13.86 37.11
CA GLU A 512 -4.94 14.70 35.90
C GLU A 512 -4.41 16.13 36.02
N ALA A 513 -4.53 16.77 37.20
CA ALA A 513 -4.02 18.11 37.44
C ALA A 513 -2.48 18.22 37.34
N GLN A 514 -1.78 17.09 37.37
CA GLN A 514 -0.33 16.95 37.23
C GLN A 514 0.05 16.20 35.94
N PHE A 515 -0.87 16.12 34.97
CA PHE A 515 -0.63 15.38 33.73
C PHE A 515 0.60 15.91 33.00
N ASP A 516 1.56 15.01 32.78
CA ASP A 516 2.78 15.21 32.00
C ASP A 516 3.29 13.86 31.52
N ALA A 517 4.24 13.85 30.59
CA ALA A 517 4.96 12.65 30.23
C ALA A 517 5.90 12.21 31.38
N PRO A 518 6.18 10.90 31.52
CA PRO A 518 7.25 10.43 32.40
C PRO A 518 8.56 11.08 32.00
N ARG A 519 9.30 11.56 32.98
CA ARG A 519 10.59 12.23 32.81
C ARG A 519 11.70 11.53 33.57
N ASP A 520 11.43 10.61 34.48
CA ASP A 520 12.45 10.00 35.36
C ASP A 520 13.19 11.04 36.23
N ASP A 521 12.42 11.97 36.84
CA ASP A 521 12.91 13.02 37.73
C ASP A 521 12.54 12.81 39.21
N GLY A 522 11.80 11.74 39.52
CA GLY A 522 11.42 11.37 40.89
C GLY A 522 10.03 11.85 41.32
N ARG A 523 9.14 12.22 40.39
CA ARG A 523 7.74 12.63 40.66
C ARG A 523 6.78 11.50 41.08
N GLY A 524 7.27 10.27 41.20
CA GLY A 524 6.50 9.11 41.67
C GLY A 524 6.71 7.86 40.80
N SER A 525 6.00 6.78 41.10
CA SER A 525 6.14 5.51 40.35
C SER A 525 5.71 5.62 38.88
N TRP A 526 4.78 6.53 38.57
CA TRP A 526 4.30 6.82 37.21
C TRP A 526 5.38 7.46 36.33
N ASP A 527 6.35 8.12 36.94
CA ASP A 527 7.35 8.95 36.26
C ASP A 527 8.60 8.16 35.82
N ALA A 528 8.81 6.97 36.39
CA ALA A 528 10.01 6.18 36.17
C ALA A 528 10.10 5.59 34.75
N TYR A 529 11.29 5.64 34.16
CA TYR A 529 11.60 4.93 32.91
C TYR A 529 11.79 3.44 33.18
N SER A 530 10.69 2.69 33.16
CA SER A 530 10.68 1.26 33.43
C SER A 530 9.82 0.51 32.43
N THR A 531 10.31 -0.62 31.93
CA THR A 531 9.51 -1.53 31.09
C THR A 531 8.34 -2.16 31.85
N GLY A 532 8.29 -2.07 33.18
CA GLY A 532 7.12 -2.41 33.98
C GLY A 532 6.10 -1.28 34.14
N ASN A 533 6.47 -0.04 33.78
CA ASN A 533 5.61 1.14 33.88
C ASN A 533 4.77 1.29 32.59
N ARG A 534 3.47 1.00 32.68
CA ARG A 534 2.54 1.05 31.55
C ARG A 534 2.36 2.46 30.97
N PHE A 535 2.30 3.48 31.82
CA PHE A 535 2.18 4.87 31.37
C PHE A 535 3.43 5.34 30.60
N PHE A 536 4.60 4.86 31.00
CA PHE A 536 5.84 5.08 30.26
C PHE A 536 5.86 4.36 28.89
N GLN A 537 5.38 3.12 28.84
CA GLN A 537 5.22 2.43 27.56
C GLN A 537 4.27 3.18 26.62
N ASP A 538 3.19 3.77 27.15
CA ASP A 538 2.26 4.58 26.36
C ASP A 538 2.93 5.84 25.80
N TRP A 539 3.82 6.48 26.57
CA TRP A 539 4.62 7.61 26.10
C TRP A 539 5.55 7.22 24.94
N VAL A 540 6.24 6.09 25.05
CA VAL A 540 7.10 5.56 23.98
C VAL A 540 6.28 5.21 22.74
N ALA A 541 5.13 4.55 22.92
CA ALA A 541 4.21 4.20 21.83
C ALA A 541 3.63 5.44 21.13
N TYR A 542 3.32 6.49 21.89
CA TYR A 542 2.89 7.77 21.33
C TYR A 542 3.98 8.43 20.48
N ASN A 543 5.22 8.51 20.97
CA ASN A 543 6.32 9.08 20.20
C ASN A 543 6.54 8.32 18.88
N ARG A 544 6.47 6.98 18.91
CA ARG A 544 6.49 6.15 17.70
C ARG A 544 5.33 6.44 16.76
N THR A 545 4.12 6.59 17.32
CA THR A 545 2.93 6.94 16.55
C THR A 545 3.09 8.28 15.84
N ILE A 546 3.66 9.30 16.49
CA ILE A 546 3.88 10.61 15.87
C ILE A 546 4.89 10.54 14.73
N VAL A 547 5.99 9.81 14.89
CA VAL A 547 6.97 9.59 13.81
C VAL A 547 6.32 8.84 12.64
N ASN A 548 5.52 7.79 12.93
CA ASN A 548 4.76 7.08 11.90
C ASN A 548 3.80 8.01 11.15
N ARG A 549 3.11 8.92 11.86
CA ARG A 549 2.17 9.88 11.24
C ARG A 549 2.90 10.86 10.32
N ARG A 550 4.10 11.32 10.70
CA ARG A 550 4.93 12.17 9.85
C ARG A 550 5.44 11.45 8.62
N LEU A 551 5.75 10.15 8.74
CA LEU A 551 6.03 9.33 7.57
C LEU A 551 4.78 9.17 6.68
N ALA A 552 3.62 8.90 7.28
CA ALA A 552 2.34 8.81 6.57
C ALA A 552 1.98 10.11 5.84
N ASP A 553 2.26 11.28 6.43
CA ASP A 553 2.07 12.59 5.77
C ASP A 553 2.83 12.65 4.45
N THR A 554 4.09 12.19 4.43
CA THR A 554 4.95 12.22 3.24
C THR A 554 4.46 11.27 2.15
N PHE A 555 4.06 10.05 2.51
CA PHE A 555 3.46 9.09 1.58
C PHE A 555 2.16 9.64 1.00
N THR A 556 1.33 10.25 1.84
CA THR A 556 0.07 10.87 1.42
C THR A 556 0.32 11.97 0.40
N GLN A 557 1.34 12.82 0.59
CA GLN A 557 1.65 13.86 -0.40
C GLN A 557 2.08 13.30 -1.76
N ALA A 558 2.84 12.21 -1.77
CA ALA A 558 3.25 11.55 -3.01
C ALA A 558 2.06 10.85 -3.71
N LEU A 559 1.19 10.19 -2.95
CA LEU A 559 -0.05 9.61 -3.48
C LEU A 559 -0.98 10.71 -4.04
N LEU A 560 -1.15 11.82 -3.33
CA LEU A 560 -1.91 12.98 -3.78
C LEU A 560 -1.36 13.57 -5.09
N ALA A 561 -0.03 13.64 -5.23
CA ALA A 561 0.64 14.06 -6.45
C ALA A 561 0.40 13.11 -7.65
N GLY A 562 -0.07 11.88 -7.42
CA GLY A 562 -0.41 10.91 -8.47
C GLY A 562 0.67 9.87 -8.74
N PHE A 563 1.63 9.69 -7.82
CA PHE A 563 2.58 8.58 -7.90
C PHE A 563 1.89 7.26 -7.50
N PRO A 564 2.20 6.14 -8.19
CA PRO A 564 1.70 4.82 -7.81
C PRO A 564 2.43 4.27 -6.57
N ALA A 565 1.73 3.49 -5.76
CA ALA A 565 2.18 3.07 -4.44
C ALA A 565 3.54 2.36 -4.39
N GLU A 566 3.87 1.50 -5.37
CA GLU A 566 5.15 0.77 -5.37
C GLU A 566 6.36 1.67 -5.68
N LEU A 567 6.18 2.80 -6.37
CA LEU A 567 7.27 3.74 -6.69
C LEU A 567 7.70 4.55 -5.47
N ILE A 568 6.78 4.78 -4.54
CA ILE A 568 7.02 5.52 -3.30
C ILE A 568 7.79 4.62 -2.34
N LYS A 569 8.94 5.09 -1.85
CA LYS A 569 9.82 4.36 -0.93
C LYS A 569 10.03 5.16 0.36
N SER A 570 10.29 4.46 1.45
CA SER A 570 10.83 5.08 2.67
C SER A 570 12.34 5.29 2.56
N HIS A 571 12.87 6.30 3.23
CA HIS A 571 14.29 6.46 3.51
C HIS A 571 14.43 6.57 5.03
N GLN A 572 14.66 5.44 5.69
CA GLN A 572 14.66 5.36 7.15
C GLN A 572 15.87 4.59 7.67
N ILE A 573 16.40 5.00 8.81
CA ILE A 573 17.36 4.21 9.57
C ILE A 573 16.57 3.19 10.39
N PRO A 574 16.92 1.90 10.36
CA PRO A 574 16.27 0.91 11.21
C PRO A 574 16.82 0.88 12.64
N ASP A 575 15.99 1.13 13.66
CA ASP A 575 16.38 1.13 15.08
C ASP A 575 17.15 -0.13 15.51
N ALA A 576 16.45 -1.28 15.51
CA ALA A 576 16.87 -2.51 16.20
C ALA A 576 17.88 -3.34 15.39
N TYR A 577 17.98 -3.10 14.09
CA TYR A 577 18.93 -3.81 13.23
C TYR A 577 20.31 -3.16 13.18
N ALA A 578 20.47 -2.02 13.83
CA ALA A 578 21.60 -1.15 13.58
C ALA A 578 22.80 -1.31 14.51
N ILE A 579 22.76 -2.13 15.56
CA ILE A 579 23.87 -2.12 16.53
C ILE A 579 24.92 -3.18 16.21
N GLY A 580 25.73 -2.85 15.22
CA GLY A 580 27.16 -3.14 15.30
C GLY A 580 27.91 -2.13 14.43
N GLN A 581 28.77 -1.36 15.11
CA GLN A 581 29.76 -0.41 14.58
C GLN A 581 29.25 0.91 13.96
N LEU A 582 28.26 1.59 14.55
CA LEU A 582 27.98 3.02 14.24
C LEU A 582 28.87 4.01 15.03
N ASP A 583 29.67 3.49 15.95
CA ASP A 583 30.61 4.21 16.82
C ASP A 583 31.68 5.03 16.04
N LEU A 584 31.72 4.86 14.71
CA LEU A 584 32.61 5.57 13.78
C LEU A 584 32.04 6.91 13.27
N PHE A 585 30.73 7.16 13.42
CA PHE A 585 30.03 8.33 12.87
C PHE A 585 29.30 9.15 13.95
N SER A 586 28.63 8.49 14.90
CA SER A 586 27.90 9.13 16.00
C SER A 586 27.80 8.21 17.23
N GLU A 587 27.72 8.77 18.44
CA GLU A 587 27.49 8.00 19.69
C GLU A 587 26.17 7.21 19.65
N ARG A 588 26.13 6.01 20.26
CA ARG A 588 24.95 5.11 20.26
C ARG A 588 23.80 5.71 21.09
N MET A 589 22.61 5.80 20.51
CA MET A 589 21.41 6.33 21.17
C MET A 589 20.23 5.36 20.99
N PRO A 590 19.34 5.20 22.00
CA PRO A 590 18.01 4.65 21.77
C PRO A 590 17.27 5.53 20.76
N ARG A 591 16.76 4.92 19.69
CA ARG A 591 16.04 5.62 18.63
C ARG A 591 14.65 5.01 18.48
N ILE A 592 13.73 5.84 18.00
CA ILE A 592 12.40 5.42 17.57
C ILE A 592 12.28 5.75 16.08
N THR A 593 12.12 4.71 15.26
CA THR A 593 12.06 4.77 13.81
C THR A 593 10.81 4.04 13.30
N PRO A 594 10.26 4.47 12.17
CA PRO A 594 8.97 3.99 11.68
C PRO A 594 9.06 2.74 10.78
N ILE A 595 10.09 1.88 10.95
CA ILE A 595 10.31 0.74 10.03
C ILE A 595 9.11 -0.19 9.96
N ASP A 596 8.52 -0.56 11.10
CA ASP A 596 7.36 -1.47 11.09
C ASP A 596 6.15 -0.84 10.39
N TYR A 597 5.96 0.48 10.53
CA TYR A 597 4.91 1.17 9.80
C TYR A 597 5.19 1.17 8.30
N ALA A 598 6.43 1.45 7.88
CA ALA A 598 6.83 1.40 6.48
C ALA A 598 6.60 0.01 5.85
N LEU A 599 6.79 -1.08 6.61
CA LEU A 599 6.50 -2.45 6.16
C LEU A 599 5.00 -2.73 5.96
N ALA A 600 4.12 -2.01 6.66
CA ALA A 600 2.66 -2.23 6.64
C ALA A 600 1.85 -1.12 5.95
N ALA A 601 2.49 -0.02 5.52
CA ALA A 601 1.80 1.18 5.02
C ALA A 601 1.11 0.97 3.66
N GLY A 602 1.45 -0.10 2.93
CA GLY A 602 0.89 -0.38 1.60
C GLY A 602 1.60 0.29 0.44
N VAL A 603 2.73 0.98 0.68
CA VAL A 603 3.63 1.53 -0.35
C VAL A 603 4.87 0.65 -0.54
N GLY A 604 5.77 1.02 -1.46
CA GLY A 604 7.08 0.40 -1.58
C GLY A 604 7.98 0.68 -0.37
N PHE A 605 9.10 -0.06 -0.26
CA PHE A 605 9.99 0.02 0.91
C PHE A 605 11.40 0.46 0.54
N GLY A 606 11.99 1.25 1.41
CA GLY A 606 13.41 1.58 1.37
C GLY A 606 13.96 1.92 2.75
N PHE A 607 15.29 1.90 2.87
CA PHE A 607 15.96 2.16 4.14
C PHE A 607 17.44 2.50 3.89
N THR A 608 18.12 2.94 4.92
CA THR A 608 19.55 3.25 4.86
C THR A 608 20.36 2.27 5.70
N ARG A 609 21.53 1.86 5.18
CA ARG A 609 22.40 0.94 5.91
C ARG A 609 23.87 1.04 5.59
N TYR A 610 24.63 1.08 6.68
CA TYR A 610 26.09 1.10 6.70
C TYR A 610 26.66 -0.15 7.40
N SER A 611 27.95 -0.42 7.14
CA SER A 611 28.76 -1.52 7.71
C SER A 611 28.56 -2.90 7.08
N VAL A 612 29.33 -3.89 7.55
CA VAL A 612 29.21 -5.29 7.16
C VAL A 612 28.22 -5.99 8.10
N TRP A 613 27.06 -6.39 7.55
CA TRP A 613 25.95 -6.95 8.34
C TRP A 613 25.27 -8.15 7.71
N PHE A 614 25.51 -8.45 6.43
CA PHE A 614 24.77 -9.49 5.69
C PHE A 614 24.91 -10.91 6.29
N ARG A 615 26.03 -11.21 6.95
CA ARG A 615 26.27 -12.51 7.63
C ARG A 615 25.58 -12.63 8.99
N ARG A 616 24.94 -11.57 9.50
CA ARG A 616 24.20 -11.63 10.76
C ARG A 616 22.90 -12.41 10.56
N GLN A 617 22.56 -13.24 11.56
CA GLN A 617 21.31 -14.02 11.56
C GLN A 617 20.07 -13.13 11.35
N ASN A 618 20.07 -11.96 12.00
CA ASN A 618 19.03 -10.94 11.90
C ASN A 618 19.67 -9.64 11.36
N ASN A 619 19.08 -9.08 10.31
CA ASN A 619 19.48 -7.79 9.73
C ASN A 619 18.25 -7.10 9.11
N ALA A 620 18.31 -5.77 8.94
CA ALA A 620 17.16 -4.96 8.53
C ALA A 620 16.59 -5.38 7.18
N PHE A 621 17.49 -5.69 6.26
CA PHE A 621 17.14 -6.10 4.92
C PHE A 621 16.37 -7.42 4.90
N LYS A 622 16.79 -8.41 5.70
CA LYS A 622 16.09 -9.69 5.84
C LYS A 622 14.64 -9.49 6.29
N ALA A 623 14.37 -8.53 7.16
CA ALA A 623 13.03 -8.20 7.61
C ALA A 623 12.11 -7.81 6.45
N ALA A 624 12.58 -6.88 5.60
CA ALA A 624 11.84 -6.41 4.43
C ALA A 624 11.72 -7.50 3.35
N TYR A 625 12.83 -8.15 2.99
CA TYR A 625 12.84 -9.17 1.94
C TYR A 625 11.93 -10.37 2.29
N THR A 626 12.04 -10.89 3.52
CA THR A 626 11.14 -11.98 3.98
C THR A 626 9.70 -11.52 4.19
N SER A 627 9.44 -10.22 4.23
CA SER A 627 8.09 -9.64 4.16
C SER A 627 7.63 -9.37 2.72
N GLY A 628 8.29 -9.95 1.71
CA GLY A 628 7.85 -9.92 0.32
C GLY A 628 8.15 -8.64 -0.45
N PHE A 629 9.07 -7.81 0.04
CA PHE A 629 9.56 -6.67 -0.73
C PHE A 629 10.68 -7.11 -1.68
N ASP A 630 10.38 -7.14 -2.98
CA ASP A 630 11.32 -7.55 -4.03
C ASP A 630 11.88 -6.37 -4.87
N SER A 631 11.52 -5.13 -4.51
CA SER A 631 12.02 -3.88 -5.12
C SER A 631 12.34 -2.84 -4.02
N ILE A 632 13.32 -3.18 -3.18
CA ILE A 632 13.79 -2.36 -2.07
C ILE A 632 14.79 -1.33 -2.58
N VAL A 633 14.72 -0.10 -2.08
CA VAL A 633 15.74 0.94 -2.34
C VAL A 633 16.58 1.16 -1.10
N MET A 634 17.91 1.19 -1.26
CA MET A 634 18.80 1.65 -0.20
C MET A 634 19.14 3.12 -0.41
N GLY A 635 18.45 4.00 0.33
CA GLY A 635 18.54 5.47 0.22
C GLY A 635 19.94 6.00 0.52
N GLU A 636 20.70 5.28 1.35
CA GLU A 636 22.14 5.40 1.50
C GLU A 636 22.75 4.02 1.84
N TYR A 637 23.84 3.67 1.17
CA TYR A 637 24.52 2.38 1.30
C TYR A 637 26.04 2.52 1.30
N GLN A 638 26.69 1.83 2.24
CA GLN A 638 28.14 1.61 2.22
C GLN A 638 28.57 0.43 3.11
N ALA A 639 29.45 -0.45 2.62
CA ALA A 639 29.87 -1.68 3.36
C ALA A 639 30.79 -1.43 4.58
N LEU A 640 31.39 -0.26 4.67
CA LEU A 640 32.39 0.27 5.62
C LEU A 640 33.45 -0.74 6.02
N THR A 641 34.12 -1.32 5.01
CA THR A 641 35.18 -2.29 5.21
C THR A 641 36.36 -2.02 4.29
N GLY A 642 37.58 -2.16 4.81
CA GLY A 642 38.81 -2.17 4.00
C GLY A 642 39.08 -3.52 3.33
N ASN A 643 38.21 -4.53 3.55
CA ASN A 643 38.31 -5.85 2.93
C ASN A 643 37.47 -5.93 1.65
N GLN A 644 38.12 -6.04 0.49
CA GLN A 644 37.46 -6.14 -0.81
C GLN A 644 36.46 -7.32 -0.88
N ARG A 645 36.81 -8.47 -0.30
CA ARG A 645 35.96 -9.66 -0.35
C ARG A 645 34.64 -9.43 0.39
N ASP A 646 34.69 -8.80 1.57
CA ASP A 646 33.50 -8.51 2.36
C ASP A 646 32.59 -7.50 1.64
N ALA A 647 33.17 -6.49 0.97
CA ALA A 647 32.42 -5.53 0.16
C ALA A 647 31.72 -6.20 -1.04
N ASN A 648 32.45 -7.06 -1.77
CA ASN A 648 31.89 -7.82 -2.90
C ASN A 648 30.74 -8.71 -2.45
N GLU A 649 30.97 -9.55 -1.44
CA GLU A 649 29.96 -10.50 -0.95
C GLU A 649 28.71 -9.79 -0.43
N GLN A 650 28.86 -8.65 0.26
CA GLN A 650 27.70 -7.88 0.72
C GLN A 650 26.91 -7.26 -0.44
N LEU A 651 27.57 -6.67 -1.43
CA LEU A 651 26.88 -6.05 -2.56
C LEU A 651 26.15 -7.10 -3.42
N ILE A 652 26.75 -8.27 -3.62
CA ILE A 652 26.08 -9.41 -4.27
C ILE A 652 24.85 -9.83 -3.48
N TYR A 653 24.97 -9.99 -2.15
CA TYR A 653 23.83 -10.33 -1.30
C TYR A 653 22.69 -9.32 -1.39
N VAL A 654 23.00 -8.02 -1.44
CA VAL A 654 22.04 -6.92 -1.65
C VAL A 654 21.34 -7.10 -3.00
N TRP A 655 22.09 -7.30 -4.08
CA TRP A 655 21.57 -7.46 -5.43
C TRP A 655 20.67 -8.72 -5.59
N GLU A 656 21.07 -9.86 -5.01
CA GLU A 656 20.34 -11.14 -5.15
C GLU A 656 19.01 -11.20 -4.38
N ASN A 657 18.80 -10.35 -3.38
CA ASN A 657 17.70 -10.50 -2.41
C ASN A 657 16.71 -9.33 -2.44
N GLY A 658 16.38 -8.82 -3.62
CA GLY A 658 15.25 -7.91 -3.80
C GLY A 658 15.56 -6.42 -3.69
N VAL A 659 16.82 -5.99 -3.58
CA VAL A 659 17.17 -4.57 -3.77
C VAL A 659 17.18 -4.23 -5.26
N SER A 660 16.49 -3.16 -5.62
CA SER A 660 16.43 -2.61 -6.98
C SER A 660 17.36 -1.44 -7.21
N ALA A 661 17.67 -0.66 -6.16
CA ALA A 661 18.56 0.47 -6.28
C ALA A 661 19.35 0.76 -5.00
N ILE A 662 20.55 1.31 -5.16
CA ILE A 662 21.38 1.81 -4.06
C ILE A 662 21.90 3.22 -4.32
N HIS A 663 21.84 4.06 -3.29
CA HIS A 663 22.67 5.25 -3.24
C HIS A 663 24.04 4.91 -2.61
N ALA A 664 25.09 4.78 -3.43
CA ALA A 664 26.41 4.45 -2.92
C ALA A 664 27.07 5.71 -2.33
N MET A 665 27.31 5.69 -1.01
CA MET A 665 27.86 6.84 -0.29
C MET A 665 29.38 6.85 -0.32
N LYS A 666 29.97 7.98 -0.72
CA LYS A 666 31.41 8.21 -0.66
C LYS A 666 31.79 8.88 0.65
N TRP A 667 32.74 8.29 1.36
CA TRP A 667 33.20 8.79 2.64
C TRP A 667 34.28 9.87 2.51
N PRO A 668 34.27 10.92 3.35
CA PRO A 668 35.31 11.94 3.34
C PRO A 668 36.71 11.36 3.59
N ALA A 669 37.75 11.93 2.98
CA ALA A 669 39.12 11.44 3.11
C ALA A 669 39.61 11.36 4.57
N SER A 670 39.09 12.21 5.46
CA SER A 670 39.41 12.19 6.90
C SER A 670 38.87 10.96 7.64
N HIS A 671 37.89 10.27 7.07
CA HIS A 671 37.20 9.11 7.68
C HIS A 671 37.27 7.86 6.80
N ASP A 672 37.79 7.97 5.57
CA ASP A 672 38.00 6.85 4.66
C ASP A 672 39.15 5.95 5.13
N LYS A 673 38.81 4.73 5.56
CA LYS A 673 39.78 3.71 6.00
C LYS A 673 39.98 2.63 4.93
N GLY A 674 39.95 3.03 3.65
CA GLY A 674 39.93 2.14 2.50
C GLY A 674 38.53 1.73 2.06
N PHE A 675 37.49 2.35 2.62
CA PHE A 675 36.08 2.06 2.34
C PHE A 675 35.69 2.47 0.92
N ASN A 676 36.22 3.59 0.43
CA ASN A 676 35.89 4.07 -0.91
C ASN A 676 36.50 3.18 -1.99
N ALA A 677 37.75 2.74 -1.78
CA ALA A 677 38.46 1.87 -2.71
C ALA A 677 37.76 0.50 -2.84
N THR A 678 37.38 -0.11 -1.70
CA THR A 678 36.68 -1.39 -1.72
C THR A 678 35.29 -1.30 -2.33
N MET A 679 34.56 -0.20 -2.11
CA MET A 679 33.26 0.02 -2.76
C MET A 679 33.40 0.16 -4.27
N THR A 680 34.41 0.89 -4.74
CA THR A 680 34.72 0.99 -6.18
C THR A 680 34.97 -0.40 -6.77
N GLY A 681 35.81 -1.20 -6.12
CA GLY A 681 36.09 -2.57 -6.54
C GLY A 681 34.86 -3.48 -6.49
N ALA A 682 33.94 -3.27 -5.56
CA ALA A 682 32.71 -4.05 -5.45
C ALA A 682 31.72 -3.72 -6.56
N ILE A 683 31.58 -2.44 -6.93
CA ILE A 683 30.77 -2.00 -8.07
C ILE A 683 31.32 -2.62 -9.36
N GLN A 684 32.64 -2.51 -9.59
CA GLN A 684 33.28 -3.11 -10.76
C GLN A 684 33.09 -4.63 -10.80
N HIS A 685 33.28 -5.32 -9.68
CA HIS A 685 33.08 -6.76 -9.59
C HIS A 685 31.63 -7.18 -9.88
N LEU A 686 30.65 -6.38 -9.46
CA LEU A 686 29.25 -6.62 -9.81
C LEU A 686 29.03 -6.48 -11.32
N LEU A 687 29.56 -5.41 -11.92
CA LEU A 687 29.47 -5.16 -13.37
C LEU A 687 30.13 -6.28 -14.19
N ASP A 688 31.33 -6.73 -13.81
CA ASP A 688 32.10 -7.70 -14.58
C ASP A 688 31.55 -9.14 -14.50
N HIS A 689 30.81 -9.47 -13.44
CA HIS A 689 30.46 -10.87 -13.12
C HIS A 689 28.98 -11.13 -12.87
N TYR A 690 28.16 -10.09 -12.66
CA TYR A 690 26.75 -10.22 -12.25
C TYR A 690 25.81 -9.34 -13.09
N ASP A 691 26.26 -8.82 -14.24
CA ASP A 691 25.43 -8.07 -15.17
C ASP A 691 24.42 -8.99 -15.91
N ARG A 692 23.38 -9.37 -15.17
CA ARG A 692 22.32 -10.30 -15.57
C ARG A 692 20.98 -9.82 -15.01
N PRO A 693 19.83 -10.24 -15.58
CA PRO A 693 18.54 -9.75 -15.11
C PRO A 693 18.27 -10.15 -13.65
N ARG A 694 17.71 -9.23 -12.89
CA ARG A 694 17.15 -9.52 -11.56
C ARG A 694 15.91 -10.40 -11.73
N SER A 695 15.95 -11.59 -11.15
CA SER A 695 14.88 -12.56 -11.27
C SER A 695 13.98 -12.60 -10.03
N THR A 696 13.83 -11.53 -9.25
CA THR A 696 12.96 -11.52 -8.06
C THR A 696 11.53 -11.14 -8.43
N VAL A 697 11.34 -9.99 -9.09
CA VAL A 697 10.03 -9.43 -9.46
C VAL A 697 9.46 -10.05 -10.74
N THR A 698 10.31 -10.26 -11.75
CA THR A 698 9.93 -10.67 -13.10
C THR A 698 9.89 -12.19 -13.26
N GLY A 699 9.41 -12.68 -14.41
CA GLY A 699 9.28 -14.10 -14.71
C GLY A 699 7.83 -14.46 -14.98
N GLY A 700 7.51 -14.83 -16.22
CA GLY A 700 6.15 -15.05 -16.69
C GLY A 700 5.26 -13.79 -16.69
N VAL A 701 4.12 -13.89 -17.35
CA VAL A 701 3.04 -12.90 -17.34
C VAL A 701 1.73 -13.64 -17.07
N GLY A 702 1.03 -13.25 -16.00
CA GLY A 702 -0.15 -13.98 -15.51
C GLY A 702 -1.44 -13.57 -16.18
N GLN A 703 -1.63 -12.26 -16.37
CA GLN A 703 -2.80 -11.65 -17.00
C GLN A 703 -2.40 -10.33 -17.65
N VAL A 704 -3.08 -9.98 -18.75
CA VAL A 704 -3.09 -8.62 -19.30
C VAL A 704 -4.53 -8.17 -19.48
N LYS A 705 -4.85 -6.95 -19.06
CA LYS A 705 -6.17 -6.33 -19.23
C LYS A 705 -6.03 -5.02 -19.98
N ALA A 706 -6.77 -4.85 -21.07
CA ALA A 706 -6.90 -3.58 -21.75
C ALA A 706 -7.70 -2.59 -20.89
N PHE A 707 -7.23 -1.36 -20.78
CA PHE A 707 -7.93 -0.24 -20.18
C PHE A 707 -8.21 0.81 -21.26
N ILE A 708 -9.47 1.22 -21.41
CA ILE A 708 -9.91 2.26 -22.33
C ILE A 708 -10.95 3.12 -21.61
N ASP A 709 -10.69 4.42 -21.47
CA ASP A 709 -11.62 5.40 -20.91
C ASP A 709 -11.47 6.74 -21.64
N GLY A 710 -12.42 7.02 -22.54
CA GLY A 710 -12.29 8.11 -23.50
C GLY A 710 -11.06 7.93 -24.40
N GLU A 711 -10.18 8.93 -24.41
CA GLU A 711 -8.92 8.88 -25.18
C GLU A 711 -7.80 8.11 -24.46
N ARG A 712 -7.89 7.93 -23.13
CA ARG A 712 -6.86 7.21 -22.36
C ARG A 712 -6.97 5.72 -22.65
N ARG A 713 -5.89 5.14 -23.17
CA ARG A 713 -5.78 3.71 -23.46
C ARG A 713 -4.40 3.17 -23.09
N PHE A 714 -4.36 2.04 -22.40
CA PHE A 714 -3.12 1.33 -22.08
C PHE A 714 -3.45 -0.11 -21.66
N ASN A 715 -2.44 -0.97 -21.63
CA ASN A 715 -2.58 -2.31 -21.06
C ASN A 715 -2.15 -2.31 -19.59
N ILE A 716 -2.75 -3.15 -18.77
CA ILE A 716 -2.26 -3.45 -17.41
C ILE A 716 -1.82 -4.92 -17.42
N ALA A 717 -0.59 -5.20 -17.02
CA ALA A 717 -0.04 -6.55 -16.96
C ALA A 717 0.28 -6.95 -15.52
N ALA A 718 0.02 -8.21 -15.18
CA ALA A 718 0.54 -8.87 -13.98
C ALA A 718 1.82 -9.64 -14.31
N ILE A 719 2.97 -9.13 -13.89
CA ILE A 719 4.28 -9.75 -14.11
C ILE A 719 4.77 -10.46 -12.85
N GLY A 720 5.54 -11.54 -13.01
CA GLY A 720 6.00 -12.36 -11.89
C GLY A 720 4.94 -13.39 -11.47
N THR A 721 5.02 -14.60 -12.02
CA THR A 721 4.10 -15.71 -11.72
C THR A 721 4.83 -16.97 -11.24
N GLY A 722 4.13 -17.79 -10.45
CA GLY A 722 4.66 -19.04 -9.92
C GLY A 722 5.43 -18.91 -8.61
N ALA A 723 6.28 -19.91 -8.33
CA ALA A 723 6.99 -20.05 -7.07
C ALA A 723 7.90 -18.85 -6.79
N GLY A 724 7.86 -18.33 -5.57
CA GLY A 724 8.67 -17.18 -5.18
C GLY A 724 8.31 -15.86 -5.88
N LYS A 725 7.13 -15.76 -6.53
CA LYS A 725 6.65 -14.53 -7.19
C LYS A 725 5.41 -13.96 -6.55
N ARG A 726 5.38 -12.63 -6.45
CA ARG A 726 4.36 -11.87 -5.69
C ARG A 726 3.26 -11.36 -6.63
N GLY A 727 3.62 -11.13 -7.90
CA GLY A 727 2.76 -10.46 -8.87
C GLY A 727 2.85 -8.95 -8.71
N LEU A 728 3.42 -8.29 -9.71
CA LEU A 728 3.43 -6.83 -9.84
C LEU A 728 2.48 -6.44 -10.97
N LEU A 729 1.54 -5.53 -10.67
CA LEU A 729 0.69 -4.92 -11.69
C LEU A 729 1.40 -3.68 -12.25
N LYS A 730 1.49 -3.59 -13.57
CA LYS A 730 2.15 -2.49 -14.29
C LYS A 730 1.37 -2.05 -15.52
N SER A 731 1.26 -0.75 -15.71
CA SER A 731 0.59 -0.10 -16.87
C SER A 731 1.56 0.04 -18.05
N LEU A 732 1.13 -0.24 -19.28
CA LEU A 732 2.00 -0.37 -20.44
C LEU A 732 1.43 0.35 -21.65
N TRP A 733 2.28 1.11 -22.34
CA TRP A 733 2.00 1.61 -23.68
C TRP A 733 2.05 0.51 -24.73
N ALA A 734 1.68 0.85 -25.96
CA ALA A 734 1.67 -0.08 -27.08
C ALA A 734 3.05 -0.71 -27.30
N ASP A 735 4.14 0.02 -27.15
CA ASP A 735 5.50 -0.48 -27.33
C ASP A 735 6.03 -1.30 -26.13
N GLY A 736 5.23 -1.48 -25.09
CA GLY A 736 5.59 -2.21 -23.87
C GLY A 736 6.37 -1.37 -22.86
N THR A 737 6.61 -0.08 -23.12
CA THR A 737 7.18 0.85 -22.14
C THR A 737 6.17 1.20 -21.05
N TRP A 738 6.68 1.65 -19.91
CA TRP A 738 5.84 1.95 -18.75
C TRP A 738 4.99 3.23 -18.93
N GLU A 739 3.67 3.13 -18.70
CA GLU A 739 2.76 4.30 -18.72
C GLU A 739 2.74 5.09 -17.41
N GLY A 740 3.04 4.44 -16.28
CA GLY A 740 3.26 5.11 -14.99
C GLY A 740 2.07 5.14 -14.02
N SER A 741 0.84 4.77 -14.40
CA SER A 741 -0.37 4.96 -13.57
C SER A 741 -0.66 3.81 -12.64
N VAL A 742 -0.35 2.61 -13.09
CA VAL A 742 -0.42 1.39 -12.30
C VAL A 742 0.99 0.87 -12.09
N TYR A 743 1.35 0.76 -10.81
CA TYR A 743 2.57 0.09 -10.31
C TYR A 743 2.33 -0.31 -8.85
N ALA A 744 1.88 -1.54 -8.65
CA ALA A 744 1.44 -2.03 -7.34
C ALA A 744 1.64 -3.55 -7.18
N VAL A 745 2.03 -3.99 -5.98
CA VAL A 745 2.09 -5.41 -5.59
C VAL A 745 0.91 -5.72 -4.69
N PRO A 746 -0.15 -6.39 -5.20
CA PRO A 746 -1.40 -6.52 -4.44
C PRO A 746 -1.26 -7.35 -3.16
N PHE A 747 -0.45 -8.40 -3.20
CA PHE A 747 -0.16 -9.27 -2.06
C PHE A 747 1.37 -9.40 -1.91
N ARG A 748 1.93 -8.79 -0.87
CA ARG A 748 3.36 -8.90 -0.56
C ARG A 748 3.65 -10.09 0.34
N THR A 749 2.83 -10.27 1.38
CA THR A 749 2.99 -11.30 2.40
C THR A 749 1.87 -12.32 2.37
N ALA A 750 2.15 -13.50 2.91
CA ALA A 750 1.11 -14.43 3.27
C ALA A 750 0.18 -13.80 4.33
N LEU A 751 -1.11 -14.14 4.24
CA LEU A 751 -2.13 -13.72 5.20
C LEU A 751 -2.48 -14.88 6.12
N LYS A 752 -2.46 -14.64 7.43
CA LYS A 752 -2.83 -15.62 8.45
C LYS A 752 -4.24 -15.32 8.96
N ILE A 753 -5.02 -16.38 9.18
CA ILE A 753 -6.38 -16.31 9.74
C ILE A 753 -6.36 -16.95 11.12
N GLU A 754 -6.94 -16.27 12.10
CA GLU A 754 -7.21 -16.79 13.44
C GLU A 754 -8.70 -16.58 13.76
N SER A 755 -9.42 -17.66 14.07
CA SER A 755 -10.81 -17.57 14.53
C SER A 755 -10.89 -16.94 15.92
N LEU A 756 -11.79 -15.97 16.08
CA LEU A 756 -12.03 -15.29 17.35
C LEU A 756 -13.38 -15.70 17.94
N ALA A 757 -13.46 -15.72 19.27
CA ALA A 757 -14.73 -15.98 19.94
C ALA A 757 -15.61 -14.72 19.98
N ALA A 758 -16.78 -14.79 19.34
CA ALA A 758 -17.85 -13.81 19.51
C ALA A 758 -18.84 -14.28 20.59
N ARG A 759 -19.24 -13.39 21.50
CA ARG A 759 -20.17 -13.74 22.60
C ARG A 759 -21.31 -12.75 22.67
N THR A 760 -22.53 -13.25 22.82
CA THR A 760 -23.68 -12.42 23.19
C THR A 760 -23.64 -12.16 24.69
N VAL A 761 -23.61 -10.89 25.09
CA VAL A 761 -23.54 -10.45 26.48
C VAL A 761 -24.70 -9.51 26.80
N ARG A 762 -25.12 -9.50 28.07
CA ARG A 762 -26.00 -8.46 28.62
C ARG A 762 -25.11 -7.46 29.36
N ARG A 763 -25.04 -6.22 28.87
CA ARG A 763 -24.23 -5.16 29.45
C ARG A 763 -24.88 -4.60 30.72
N PRO A 764 -24.12 -3.90 31.60
CA PRO A 764 -24.66 -3.30 32.83
C PRO A 764 -25.77 -2.26 32.61
N ASP A 765 -25.77 -1.59 31.44
CA ASP A 765 -26.83 -0.68 30.99
C ASP A 765 -28.13 -1.42 30.61
N GLY A 766 -28.13 -2.75 30.66
CA GLY A 766 -29.25 -3.58 30.26
C GLY A 766 -29.36 -3.77 28.75
N ALA A 767 -28.38 -3.37 27.93
CA ALA A 767 -28.40 -3.65 26.49
C ALA A 767 -27.84 -5.05 26.18
N SER A 768 -28.39 -5.72 25.17
CA SER A 768 -27.78 -6.93 24.60
C SER A 768 -26.75 -6.54 23.54
N ALA A 769 -25.58 -7.18 23.53
CA ALA A 769 -24.53 -6.90 22.54
C ALA A 769 -23.82 -8.18 22.11
N VAL A 770 -23.28 -8.19 20.89
CA VAL A 770 -22.28 -9.18 20.44
C VAL A 770 -20.91 -8.56 20.59
N GLU A 771 -20.03 -9.21 21.35
CA GLU A 771 -18.69 -8.71 21.63
C GLU A 771 -17.60 -9.69 21.18
N VAL A 772 -16.49 -9.12 20.69
CA VAL A 772 -15.25 -9.84 20.37
C VAL A 772 -14.12 -9.17 21.15
N GLY A 773 -13.48 -9.93 22.05
CA GLY A 773 -12.37 -9.46 22.89
C GLY A 773 -12.52 -9.84 24.37
N PRO A 774 -11.62 -9.36 25.26
CA PRO A 774 -10.55 -8.41 24.97
C PRO A 774 -9.50 -8.97 24.01
N LEU A 775 -9.24 -8.24 22.93
CA LEU A 775 -8.22 -8.53 21.93
C LEU A 775 -6.84 -8.16 22.48
N ARG A 776 -5.82 -8.97 22.19
CA ARG A 776 -4.47 -8.78 22.71
C ARG A 776 -3.42 -8.88 21.60
N LYS A 777 -2.31 -8.16 21.81
CA LYS A 777 -1.16 -8.07 20.90
C LYS A 777 -1.60 -7.64 19.49
N ILE A 778 -2.52 -6.70 19.39
CA ILE A 778 -2.95 -6.16 18.09
C ILE A 778 -1.81 -5.29 17.56
N ASP A 779 -1.58 -5.31 16.26
CA ASP A 779 -0.49 -4.54 15.63
C ASP A 779 -0.86 -4.03 14.22
N GLY A 780 0.07 -3.33 13.57
CA GLY A 780 -0.03 -2.93 12.17
C GLY A 780 -0.13 -4.12 11.21
N GLY A 781 -0.90 -3.94 10.14
CA GLY A 781 -1.14 -4.96 9.13
C GLY A 781 -2.17 -6.01 9.54
N GLU A 782 -3.05 -5.67 10.49
CA GLU A 782 -4.10 -6.57 10.96
C GLU A 782 -5.49 -5.99 10.75
N GLN A 783 -6.46 -6.89 10.61
CA GLN A 783 -7.87 -6.52 10.68
C GLN A 783 -8.67 -7.55 11.49
N MET A 784 -9.58 -7.04 12.31
CA MET A 784 -10.54 -7.85 13.05
C MET A 784 -11.90 -7.72 12.40
N ILE A 785 -12.54 -8.86 12.15
CA ILE A 785 -13.79 -8.94 11.43
C ILE A 785 -14.81 -9.65 12.32
N LEU A 786 -15.99 -9.06 12.45
CA LEU A 786 -17.17 -9.65 13.06
C LEU A 786 -18.28 -9.66 12.01
N VAL A 787 -18.80 -10.85 11.71
CA VAL A 787 -19.96 -11.05 10.85
C VAL A 787 -21.12 -11.53 11.73
N ILE A 788 -22.25 -10.83 11.65
CA ILE A 788 -23.50 -11.22 12.30
C ILE A 788 -24.50 -11.48 11.17
N ARG A 789 -25.04 -12.70 11.11
CA ARG A 789 -26.20 -12.99 10.26
C ARG A 789 -27.45 -12.92 11.10
N GLY A 790 -28.44 -12.13 10.70
CA GLY A 790 -29.65 -11.98 11.50
C GLY A 790 -30.68 -11.04 10.87
N ARG A 791 -31.75 -10.79 11.62
CA ARG A 791 -32.86 -9.93 11.21
C ARG A 791 -33.50 -9.22 12.39
N SER A 792 -34.16 -8.10 12.11
CA SER A 792 -35.02 -7.41 13.04
C SER A 792 -36.42 -8.02 13.10
N VAL A 793 -37.16 -7.64 14.15
CA VAL A 793 -38.58 -7.92 14.34
C VAL A 793 -39.47 -6.71 14.03
N ALA A 794 -38.89 -5.54 13.76
CA ALA A 794 -39.59 -4.30 13.44
C ALA A 794 -38.80 -3.46 12.43
N GLU A 795 -39.49 -2.60 11.70
CA GLU A 795 -38.85 -1.62 10.82
C GLU A 795 -38.10 -0.56 11.66
N ASP A 796 -37.14 0.14 11.04
CA ASP A 796 -36.36 1.24 11.63
C ASP A 796 -35.46 0.92 12.84
N GLN A 797 -35.25 -0.37 13.16
CA GLN A 797 -34.25 -0.75 14.17
C GLN A 797 -32.82 -0.66 13.62
N VAL A 798 -31.86 -0.39 14.51
CA VAL A 798 -30.43 -0.29 14.16
C VAL A 798 -29.56 -1.17 15.05
N LEU A 799 -28.53 -1.79 14.45
CA LEU A 799 -27.37 -2.28 15.17
C LEU A 799 -26.46 -1.10 15.48
N ARG A 800 -25.84 -1.07 16.67
CA ARG A 800 -24.93 0.02 17.05
C ARG A 800 -23.51 -0.49 17.26
N PHE A 801 -22.64 -0.23 16.29
CA PHE A 801 -21.22 -0.58 16.36
C PHE A 801 -20.48 0.42 17.23
N ASN A 802 -19.57 -0.09 18.07
CA ASN A 802 -18.65 0.68 18.91
C ASN A 802 -17.40 -0.15 19.19
N VAL A 803 -16.32 0.52 19.59
CA VAL A 803 -15.10 -0.10 20.14
C VAL A 803 -14.89 0.41 21.55
N ARG A 804 -14.53 -0.46 22.49
CA ARG A 804 -14.23 -0.08 23.88
C ARG A 804 -12.94 -0.72 24.38
N HIS A 805 -12.23 -0.04 25.26
CA HIS A 805 -11.11 -0.61 26.00
C HIS A 805 -11.63 -1.25 27.29
N ALA A 806 -11.04 -2.39 27.71
CA ALA A 806 -11.48 -3.12 28.89
C ALA A 806 -11.47 -2.27 30.18
N ALA A 807 -10.54 -1.32 30.30
CA ALA A 807 -10.38 -0.47 31.48
C ALA A 807 -10.99 0.94 31.36
N GLY A 808 -11.14 1.51 30.16
CA GLY A 808 -11.47 2.93 29.97
C GLY A 808 -12.77 3.21 29.20
N GLY A 809 -13.52 2.16 28.85
CA GLY A 809 -14.84 2.31 28.23
C GLY A 809 -14.78 2.55 26.72
N PHE A 810 -15.84 3.14 26.17
CA PHE A 810 -15.96 3.36 24.73
C PHE A 810 -14.94 4.37 24.21
N LEU A 811 -14.31 4.02 23.09
CA LEU A 811 -13.38 4.90 22.38
C LEU A 811 -14.17 5.94 21.57
N PRO A 812 -13.69 7.18 21.47
CA PRO A 812 -14.34 8.21 20.66
C PRO A 812 -14.29 7.86 19.16
N GLY A 813 -15.32 8.29 18.43
CA GLY A 813 -15.38 8.24 16.96
C GLY A 813 -15.81 6.92 16.31
N TYR A 814 -16.22 5.91 17.10
CA TYR A 814 -16.73 4.63 16.59
C TYR A 814 -18.24 4.45 16.64
N ASP A 815 -18.97 5.39 17.24
CA ASP A 815 -20.40 5.23 17.46
C ASP A 815 -21.19 5.33 16.15
N ALA A 816 -21.58 4.18 15.60
CA ALA A 816 -22.22 4.09 14.30
C ALA A 816 -23.49 3.24 14.36
N ALA A 817 -24.58 3.78 13.81
CA ALA A 817 -25.83 3.06 13.62
C ALA A 817 -25.85 2.40 12.23
N VAL A 818 -26.24 1.12 12.20
CA VAL A 818 -26.37 0.32 10.98
C VAL A 818 -27.82 -0.13 10.87
N PRO A 819 -28.54 0.24 9.78
CA PRO A 819 -29.95 -0.11 9.62
C PRO A 819 -30.13 -1.63 9.54
N THR A 820 -31.23 -2.11 10.11
CA THR A 820 -31.62 -3.52 10.04
C THR A 820 -32.86 -3.71 9.18
N ARG A 821 -33.11 -4.95 8.75
CA ARG A 821 -34.28 -5.33 7.94
C ARG A 821 -35.02 -6.50 8.57
N LEU A 822 -36.26 -6.74 8.13
CA LEU A 822 -37.07 -7.89 8.56
C LEU A 822 -36.57 -9.20 7.93
N GLU A 823 -35.93 -9.10 6.76
CA GLU A 823 -35.24 -10.18 6.07
C GLU A 823 -33.89 -10.49 6.73
N ILE A 824 -33.44 -11.74 6.58
CA ILE A 824 -32.13 -12.17 7.07
C ILE A 824 -31.05 -11.54 6.19
N ARG A 825 -30.12 -10.84 6.84
CA ARG A 825 -28.98 -10.19 6.19
C ARG A 825 -27.67 -10.49 6.89
N GLU A 826 -26.58 -10.27 6.16
CA GLU A 826 -25.23 -10.30 6.70
C GLU A 826 -24.78 -8.89 7.11
N TYR A 827 -24.34 -8.72 8.36
CA TYR A 827 -23.78 -7.48 8.88
C TYR A 827 -22.30 -7.69 9.18
N ARG A 828 -21.43 -7.11 8.36
CA ARG A 828 -19.98 -7.26 8.42
C ARG A 828 -19.34 -6.01 9.02
N PHE A 829 -18.70 -6.16 10.18
CA PHE A 829 -17.98 -5.09 10.87
C PHE A 829 -16.47 -5.36 10.82
N VAL A 830 -15.70 -4.39 10.35
CA VAL A 830 -14.24 -4.50 10.20
C VAL A 830 -13.56 -3.42 11.02
N LEU A 831 -12.55 -3.79 11.81
CA LEU A 831 -11.61 -2.86 12.44
C LEU A 831 -10.21 -3.12 11.90
N ARG A 832 -9.67 -2.19 11.10
CA ARG A 832 -8.28 -2.22 10.61
C ARG A 832 -7.34 -1.53 11.58
N THR A 833 -6.14 -2.06 11.76
CA THR A 833 -5.16 -1.50 12.71
C THR A 833 -3.82 -1.19 12.07
N GLN A 834 -3.31 0.00 12.38
CA GLN A 834 -2.05 0.55 11.88
C GLN A 834 -1.01 0.72 13.00
N LEU A 835 -1.41 0.47 14.25
CA LEU A 835 -0.60 0.65 15.45
C LEU A 835 -0.83 -0.49 16.44
N PRO A 836 0.15 -0.74 17.33
CA PRO A 836 -0.03 -1.59 18.47
C PRO A 836 -1.19 -1.14 19.38
N ALA A 837 -2.03 -2.07 19.78
CA ALA A 837 -3.08 -1.86 20.78
C ALA A 837 -3.38 -3.14 21.57
N ASP A 838 -3.94 -2.97 22.77
CA ASP A 838 -4.26 -4.07 23.67
C ASP A 838 -5.59 -3.82 24.36
N GLU A 839 -6.22 -4.92 24.78
CA GLU A 839 -7.46 -4.97 25.55
C GLU A 839 -8.67 -4.24 24.91
N LEU A 840 -8.67 -4.15 23.57
CA LEU A 840 -9.80 -3.63 22.80
C LEU A 840 -10.92 -4.68 22.68
N ILE A 841 -12.16 -4.21 22.68
CA ILE A 841 -13.36 -5.02 22.54
C ILE A 841 -14.21 -4.38 21.44
N LEU A 842 -14.45 -5.11 20.35
CA LEU A 842 -15.44 -4.74 19.34
C LEU A 842 -16.82 -5.10 19.92
N SER A 843 -17.76 -4.17 19.88
CA SER A 843 -19.08 -4.31 20.49
C SER A 843 -20.16 -3.86 19.51
N VAL A 844 -21.08 -4.75 19.18
CA VAL A 844 -22.27 -4.43 18.39
C VAL A 844 -23.49 -4.58 19.28
N THR A 845 -24.11 -3.44 19.63
CA THR A 845 -25.33 -3.41 20.42
C THR A 845 -26.50 -3.86 19.55
N LEU A 846 -27.29 -4.81 20.05
CA LEU A 846 -28.46 -5.35 19.37
C LEU A 846 -29.72 -4.61 19.83
N PRO A 847 -30.61 -4.20 18.92
CA PRO A 847 -31.90 -3.65 19.30
C PRO A 847 -32.81 -4.75 19.87
N ASP A 848 -33.81 -4.35 20.66
CA ASP A 848 -34.72 -5.29 21.30
C ASP A 848 -35.45 -6.17 20.27
N GLY A 849 -35.40 -7.49 20.49
CA GLY A 849 -36.02 -8.48 19.61
C GLY A 849 -35.20 -8.88 18.38
N PHE A 850 -34.03 -8.28 18.12
CA PHE A 850 -33.15 -8.71 17.03
C PHE A 850 -32.79 -10.19 17.15
N ARG A 851 -32.98 -10.94 16.06
CA ARG A 851 -32.70 -12.38 16.01
C ARG A 851 -31.36 -12.62 15.32
N VAL A 852 -30.42 -13.15 16.07
CA VAL A 852 -29.11 -13.58 15.57
C VAL A 852 -29.20 -15.03 15.13
N ASP A 853 -28.93 -15.30 13.86
CA ASP A 853 -28.89 -16.65 13.29
C ASP A 853 -27.51 -17.27 13.46
N SER A 854 -26.45 -16.50 13.19
CA SER A 854 -25.07 -16.93 13.41
C SER A 854 -24.13 -15.75 13.60
N THR A 855 -23.00 -16.02 14.25
CA THR A 855 -21.89 -15.08 14.39
C THR A 855 -20.59 -15.75 14.00
N GLU A 856 -19.76 -15.01 13.28
CA GLU A 856 -18.39 -15.40 12.97
C GLU A 856 -17.48 -14.23 13.33
N ALA A 857 -16.34 -14.51 13.96
CA ALA A 857 -15.33 -13.51 14.16
C ALA A 857 -13.94 -14.09 13.84
N ARG A 858 -13.08 -13.26 13.27
CA ARG A 858 -11.72 -13.64 12.91
C ARG A 858 -10.77 -12.45 12.94
N ARG A 859 -9.49 -12.76 13.09
CA ARG A 859 -8.34 -11.87 12.92
C ARG A 859 -7.61 -12.30 11.66
N GLU A 860 -7.34 -11.34 10.80
CA GLU A 860 -6.49 -11.51 9.63
C GLU A 860 -5.21 -10.70 9.84
N THR A 861 -4.06 -11.35 9.68
CA THR A 861 -2.74 -10.76 9.97
C THR A 861 -1.82 -10.91 8.77
N GLU A 862 -1.27 -9.80 8.29
CA GLU A 862 -0.14 -9.82 7.36
C GLU A 862 1.10 -10.41 8.04
N ALA A 863 1.72 -11.40 7.40
CA ALA A 863 2.92 -12.06 7.89
C ALA A 863 4.18 -11.22 7.62
N ILE A 864 4.17 -9.95 7.98
CA ILE A 864 5.34 -9.07 7.97
C ILE A 864 6.23 -9.33 9.19
N ALA A 865 7.50 -8.95 9.08
CA ALA A 865 8.39 -8.81 10.23
C ALA A 865 7.91 -7.66 11.14
N ARG A 866 8.02 -7.84 12.45
CA ARG A 866 7.72 -6.84 13.50
C ARG A 866 8.94 -6.67 14.40
N PRO A 867 10.00 -5.99 13.92
CA PRO A 867 11.24 -5.78 14.66
C PRO A 867 11.05 -5.30 16.10
N HIS A 868 10.07 -4.43 16.35
CA HIS A 868 9.80 -3.92 17.70
C HIS A 868 9.25 -4.98 18.69
N LEU A 869 8.77 -6.13 18.17
CA LEU A 869 8.38 -7.31 18.94
C LEU A 869 9.43 -8.42 18.89
N ASP A 870 10.67 -8.12 18.46
CA ASP A 870 11.74 -9.10 18.25
C ASP A 870 11.40 -10.14 17.15
N GLN A 871 10.44 -9.82 16.26
CA GLN A 871 10.07 -10.65 15.11
C GLN A 871 10.80 -10.15 13.85
N HIS A 872 11.91 -10.79 13.51
CA HIS A 872 12.80 -10.31 12.43
C HIS A 872 12.56 -10.91 11.03
N THR A 873 11.52 -11.72 10.87
CA THR A 873 11.18 -12.36 9.61
C THR A 873 9.69 -12.34 9.33
N GLY A 874 9.34 -12.18 8.06
CA GLY A 874 8.00 -12.38 7.54
C GLY A 874 7.83 -13.70 6.79
N GLN A 875 6.71 -13.81 6.08
CA GLN A 875 6.44 -14.85 5.09
C GLN A 875 5.90 -14.18 3.82
N PRO A 876 6.60 -14.30 2.67
CA PRO A 876 6.16 -13.67 1.43
C PRO A 876 4.94 -14.38 0.85
N HIS A 877 4.18 -13.65 0.03
CA HIS A 877 3.16 -14.19 -0.85
C HIS A 877 3.81 -14.94 -2.03
N GLU A 878 3.08 -15.88 -2.62
CA GLU A 878 3.53 -16.73 -3.74
C GLU A 878 2.45 -16.91 -4.81
N GLY A 879 2.85 -17.31 -6.01
CA GLY A 879 1.93 -17.68 -7.10
C GLY A 879 1.43 -16.51 -7.94
N GLY A 880 1.94 -15.28 -7.74
CA GLY A 880 1.46 -14.09 -8.44
C GLY A 880 0.05 -13.67 -8.01
N VAL A 881 -0.69 -13.01 -8.90
CA VAL A 881 -2.04 -12.51 -8.61
C VAL A 881 -2.98 -12.74 -9.79
N THR A 882 -4.28 -12.79 -9.51
CA THR A 882 -5.31 -12.51 -10.51
C THR A 882 -5.86 -11.11 -10.28
N PHE A 883 -6.31 -10.42 -11.33
CA PHE A 883 -6.86 -9.07 -11.20
C PHE A 883 -7.85 -8.72 -12.31
N ASP A 884 -8.67 -7.71 -12.01
CA ASP A 884 -9.52 -7.01 -12.97
C ASP A 884 -9.69 -5.54 -12.52
N TRP A 885 -10.13 -4.67 -13.43
CA TRP A 885 -10.39 -3.25 -13.14
C TRP A 885 -11.88 -2.94 -13.18
N PHE A 886 -12.32 -1.95 -12.39
CA PHE A 886 -13.73 -1.56 -12.36
C PHE A 886 -14.06 -0.64 -13.55
N PRO A 887 -15.07 -0.99 -14.39
CA PRO A 887 -15.50 -0.14 -15.50
C PRO A 887 -15.84 1.30 -15.09
N SER A 888 -15.41 2.31 -15.86
CA SER A 888 -15.78 3.71 -15.61
C SER A 888 -17.29 3.91 -15.80
N LYS A 889 -17.87 3.28 -16.84
CA LYS A 889 -19.30 3.29 -17.16
C LYS A 889 -19.90 1.87 -17.09
N PRO A 890 -21.23 1.72 -16.94
CA PRO A 890 -21.89 0.44 -17.14
C PRO A 890 -21.54 -0.15 -18.51
N LEU A 891 -21.40 -1.48 -18.58
CA LEU A 891 -21.18 -2.18 -19.84
C LEU A 891 -22.53 -2.41 -20.52
N SER A 892 -23.23 -1.34 -20.93
CA SER A 892 -24.55 -1.42 -21.57
C SER A 892 -24.62 -0.81 -22.97
N ALA A 893 -25.62 -1.23 -23.74
CA ALA A 893 -25.80 -0.84 -25.15
C ALA A 893 -26.19 0.64 -25.35
N GLU A 894 -26.66 1.35 -24.31
CA GLU A 894 -27.22 2.71 -24.46
C GLU A 894 -26.21 3.85 -24.33
N THR A 895 -24.93 3.59 -24.03
CA THR A 895 -24.04 4.68 -23.55
C THR A 895 -23.41 5.57 -24.63
N LEU A 896 -23.69 5.40 -25.93
CA LEU A 896 -23.10 6.26 -26.99
C LEU A 896 -24.06 6.58 -28.15
N LYS A 897 -25.20 7.24 -27.86
CA LYS A 897 -25.99 7.97 -28.89
C LYS A 897 -25.71 9.47 -28.95
N ASN A 898 -24.76 10.01 -28.18
CA ASN A 898 -24.57 11.46 -28.01
C ASN A 898 -23.19 11.98 -28.43
N ASP A 899 -22.54 11.40 -29.45
CA ASP A 899 -21.34 11.99 -30.08
C ASP A 899 -21.48 12.11 -31.62
N GLU A 900 -22.71 12.31 -32.11
CA GLU A 900 -22.96 12.86 -33.46
C GLU A 900 -23.94 14.05 -33.36
N GLN A 901 -23.47 15.18 -32.80
CA GLN A 901 -24.02 16.52 -33.05
C GLN A 901 -22.93 17.58 -33.10
#